data_AF-A0A3L6J9W5-F1
#
_entry.id   AF-A0A3L6J9W5-F1
#
_cell.length_a   1.000
_cell.length_b   1.000
_cell.length_c   1.000
_cell.angle_alpha   90.00
_cell.angle_beta   90.00
_cell.angle_gamma   90.00
#
_symmetry.space_group_name_H-M   'P 1'
#
loop_
_entity.id
_entity.type
_entity.pdbx_description
1 polymer ?
#
loop_
_entity_poly.entity_id
_entity_poly.type
_entity_poly.pdbx_seq_one_letter_code
_entity_poly.pdbx_strand_id
1 'polypeptide(L)'
;MVDDLLTSTLESLAIRLDTIQAALISQLLKAMLESKRDHENPLTPSEASGLLGRLEPGGKLSKATAKRTLRTLVGIGLVQMIADGNRRTGYFTNASIVENGLRKLRKRVKSEIVQEIGSVEAQEKAIANLDCATLAQDLVEELTGHRHRISSRLITGEDDIKRAIGYNMGDIARKGDIIRVTIVSFSPFLDEQEKLIDGIARAARNGAEVRCLLYARLENAPSGAAAQMGKGKRTDTHESSEGQKLTVQMKLCDRQDAYHAATFGEQYMALVVSEDPVTVAWITREFNPDIIDTSNSVFDAIWQDARSIVEAGAKRISSTDPAAGRLEKHEKPLSRAYVATNDGDEVHTKDEQIAAALDLVGFNSNEERFSVLRIVLQKQHRLGNPTDFRSIYEQIKEESGKKDIRRSQVYRALASLENDGYIRGDRTSHPFHYAATLETLISALGNAEMSAFRRLELRRAELDSEIGRLSGLNLARLAADTIEMTTGIPPRASASFAEGYDQIGDLADTEVYSVSRKGDTVRVSLGWTRSIPNVARARIETLIHVIRRGAKMKVLVAKQWEDDDSAIELLTSIYESLLQENRDVSVRVRGTKESTYQFVARNNEGIFLIVSEEPPAATYIPRSVNQRLVDDAIASFDAEFETGANLHSKSSESV
;
A
#
# COMPACT_ATOMS: atom_id res chain seq x y z
N MET A 1 28.77 -21.35 14.56
CA MET A 1 27.44 -21.00 14.06
C MET A 1 27.56 -19.59 13.52
N VAL A 2 27.59 -19.46 12.19
CA VAL A 2 27.36 -18.14 11.57
C VAL A 2 25.94 -17.77 11.97
N ASP A 3 25.76 -16.59 12.55
CA ASP A 3 24.48 -16.17 13.10
C ASP A 3 23.44 -16.18 11.97
N ASP A 4 22.45 -17.08 12.03
CA ASP A 4 21.40 -17.22 10.99
C ASP A 4 20.73 -15.86 10.71
N LEU A 5 20.71 -15.00 11.73
CA LEU A 5 20.26 -13.61 11.66
C LEU A 5 21.09 -12.77 10.67
N LEU A 6 22.41 -12.86 10.67
CA LEU A 6 23.27 -12.08 9.76
C LEU A 6 23.05 -12.55 8.32
N THR A 7 23.03 -13.86 8.10
CA THR A 7 22.73 -14.46 6.79
C THR A 7 21.37 -13.97 6.28
N SER A 8 20.31 -14.09 7.08
CA SER A 8 18.98 -13.61 6.69
C SER A 8 18.93 -12.12 6.41
N THR A 9 19.74 -11.32 7.12
CA THR A 9 19.79 -9.88 6.92
C THR A 9 20.52 -9.51 5.63
N LEU A 10 21.61 -10.20 5.30
CA LEU A 10 22.31 -10.01 4.03
C LEU A 10 21.47 -10.50 2.84
N GLU A 11 20.74 -11.60 3.01
CA GLU A 11 19.77 -12.09 2.01
C GLU A 11 18.64 -11.09 1.78
N SER A 12 18.13 -10.42 2.83
CA SER A 12 17.13 -9.36 2.70
C SER A 12 17.64 -8.15 1.91
N LEU A 13 18.96 -7.93 1.88
CA LEU A 13 19.60 -6.92 1.05
C LEU A 13 19.93 -7.44 -0.36
N ALA A 14 19.33 -8.57 -0.77
CA ALA A 14 19.59 -9.27 -2.03
C ALA A 14 21.05 -9.74 -2.21
N ILE A 15 21.79 -9.95 -1.11
CA ILE A 15 23.10 -10.64 -1.13
C ILE A 15 22.84 -12.12 -0.90
N ARG A 16 22.63 -12.86 -1.98
CA ARG A 16 22.46 -14.32 -1.93
C ARG A 16 23.78 -15.03 -1.64
N LEU A 17 24.00 -15.42 -0.38
CA LEU A 17 25.22 -16.05 0.12
C LEU A 17 25.44 -17.50 -0.36
N ASP A 18 24.40 -18.13 -0.92
CA ASP A 18 24.41 -19.50 -1.46
C ASP A 18 25.16 -19.64 -2.80
N THR A 19 25.46 -18.53 -3.47
CA THR A 19 26.21 -18.54 -4.72
C THR A 19 27.73 -18.61 -4.49
N ILE A 20 28.44 -19.36 -5.35
CA ILE A 20 29.93 -19.41 -5.36
C ILE A 20 30.52 -18.00 -5.39
N GLN A 21 29.85 -17.07 -6.08
CA GLN A 21 30.26 -15.68 -6.19
C GLN A 21 30.13 -14.92 -4.86
N ALA A 22 29.14 -15.21 -4.04
CA ALA A 22 28.95 -14.58 -2.74
C ALA A 22 29.94 -15.08 -1.68
N ALA A 23 30.26 -16.38 -1.70
CA ALA A 23 31.35 -16.93 -0.89
C ALA A 23 32.68 -16.22 -1.20
N LEU A 24 32.99 -16.05 -2.49
CA LEU A 24 34.18 -15.31 -2.95
C LEU A 24 34.17 -13.84 -2.54
N ILE A 25 33.01 -13.18 -2.59
CA ILE A 25 32.82 -11.80 -2.14
C ILE A 25 33.12 -11.68 -0.63
N SER A 26 32.55 -12.58 0.18
CA SER A 26 32.75 -12.60 1.63
C SER A 26 34.21 -12.85 2.01
N GLN A 27 34.86 -13.84 1.39
CA GLN A 27 36.27 -14.16 1.62
C GLN A 27 37.21 -13.02 1.20
N LEU A 28 36.90 -12.33 0.10
CA LEU A 28 37.71 -11.21 -0.34
C LEU A 28 37.54 -10.00 0.58
N LEU A 29 36.31 -9.70 0.99
CA LEU A 29 36.04 -8.65 1.97
C LEU A 29 36.77 -8.96 3.29
N LYS A 30 36.77 -10.22 3.73
CA LYS A 30 37.55 -10.72 4.87
C LYS A 30 39.03 -10.41 4.74
N ALA A 31 39.64 -10.88 3.66
CA ALA A 31 41.06 -10.67 3.39
C ALA A 31 41.43 -9.18 3.43
N MET A 32 40.59 -8.32 2.85
CA MET A 32 40.82 -6.88 2.82
C MET A 32 40.67 -6.22 4.20
N LEU A 33 39.71 -6.66 5.01
CA LEU A 33 39.52 -6.15 6.37
C LEU A 33 40.62 -6.63 7.32
N GLU A 34 41.10 -7.86 7.17
CA GLU A 34 42.21 -8.41 7.97
C GLU A 34 43.55 -7.74 7.63
N SER A 35 43.86 -7.50 6.35
CA SER A 35 45.15 -6.91 5.95
C SER A 35 45.34 -5.49 6.47
N LYS A 36 44.25 -4.79 6.81
CA LYS A 36 44.30 -3.46 7.41
C LYS A 36 44.91 -3.42 8.80
N ARG A 37 45.00 -4.57 9.48
CA ARG A 37 45.70 -4.67 10.76
C ARG A 37 47.17 -4.29 10.61
N ASP A 38 47.74 -4.56 9.44
CA ASP A 38 49.18 -4.44 9.20
C ASP A 38 49.52 -3.29 8.23
N HIS A 39 48.60 -2.88 7.35
CA HIS A 39 48.87 -1.88 6.31
C HIS A 39 47.70 -0.91 6.09
N GLU A 40 47.94 0.40 6.19
CA GLU A 40 46.99 1.45 5.76
C GLU A 40 46.87 1.57 4.24
N ASN A 41 47.72 0.86 3.49
CA ASN A 41 47.84 1.01 2.04
C ASN A 41 46.72 0.26 1.27
N PRO A 42 46.23 0.83 0.16
CA PRO A 42 45.27 0.17 -0.73
C PRO A 42 45.84 -1.13 -1.33
N LEU A 43 45.01 -2.18 -1.41
CA LEU A 43 45.41 -3.46 -2.01
C LEU A 43 45.30 -3.43 -3.52
N THR A 44 46.32 -3.95 -4.21
CA THR A 44 46.26 -4.20 -5.66
C THR A 44 45.54 -5.53 -5.96
N PRO A 45 45.02 -5.74 -7.19
CA PRO A 45 44.40 -7.02 -7.56
C PRO A 45 45.32 -8.25 -7.40
N SER A 46 46.63 -8.06 -7.54
CA SER A 46 47.61 -9.14 -7.33
C SER A 46 47.70 -9.52 -5.85
N GLU A 47 47.71 -8.53 -4.95
CA GLU A 47 47.77 -8.76 -3.49
C GLU A 47 46.46 -9.37 -3.00
N ALA A 48 45.31 -8.86 -3.45
CA ALA A 48 44.00 -9.43 -3.17
C ALA A 48 43.90 -10.92 -3.58
N SER A 49 44.39 -11.25 -4.78
CA SER A 49 44.47 -12.64 -5.26
C SER A 49 45.41 -13.51 -4.41
N GLY A 50 46.53 -12.95 -3.96
CA GLY A 50 47.49 -13.63 -3.08
C GLY A 50 46.92 -13.88 -1.68
N LEU A 51 46.18 -12.93 -1.11
CA LEU A 51 45.51 -13.07 0.18
C LEU A 51 44.41 -14.15 0.12
N LEU A 52 43.59 -14.14 -0.92
CA LEU A 52 42.59 -15.19 -1.15
C LEU A 52 43.23 -16.58 -1.25
N GLY A 53 44.35 -16.70 -1.97
CA GLY A 53 45.09 -17.97 -2.09
C GLY A 53 45.68 -18.49 -0.77
N ARG A 54 45.86 -17.63 0.24
CA ARG A 54 46.25 -18.05 1.59
C ARG A 54 45.07 -18.54 2.42
N LEU A 55 43.88 -17.95 2.23
CA LEU A 55 42.66 -18.31 2.95
C LEU A 55 42.06 -19.64 2.46
N GLU A 56 42.21 -19.97 1.17
CA GLU A 56 41.82 -21.27 0.61
C GLU A 56 43.02 -22.02 0.02
N PRO A 57 43.76 -22.79 0.84
CA PRO A 57 44.90 -23.59 0.36
C PRO A 57 44.43 -24.70 -0.60
N GLY A 58 44.41 -24.37 -1.90
CA GLY A 58 43.95 -25.25 -2.98
C GLY A 58 43.20 -24.51 -4.10
N GLY A 59 42.59 -23.37 -3.78
CA GLY A 59 41.88 -22.53 -4.74
C GLY A 59 42.83 -21.59 -5.48
N LYS A 60 43.29 -21.96 -6.69
CA LYS A 60 43.99 -21.00 -7.56
C LYS A 60 42.99 -20.01 -8.16
N LEU A 61 42.56 -19.02 -7.38
CA LEU A 61 41.79 -17.90 -7.89
C LEU A 61 42.67 -17.08 -8.83
N SER A 62 42.24 -16.96 -10.08
CA SER A 62 42.95 -16.15 -11.06
C SER A 62 42.88 -14.66 -10.68
N LYS A 63 43.93 -13.91 -11.00
CA LYS A 63 43.93 -12.45 -10.89
C LYS A 63 42.74 -11.79 -11.62
N ALA A 64 42.27 -12.40 -12.71
CA ALA A 64 41.11 -11.93 -13.46
C ALA A 64 39.82 -12.08 -12.64
N THR A 65 39.65 -13.21 -11.94
CA THR A 65 38.51 -13.46 -11.05
C THR A 65 38.52 -12.46 -9.89
N ALA A 66 39.65 -12.30 -9.19
CA ALA A 66 39.78 -11.33 -8.11
C ALA A 66 39.45 -9.90 -8.58
N LYS A 67 39.94 -9.49 -9.76
CA LYS A 67 39.61 -8.18 -10.36
C LYS A 67 38.11 -8.03 -10.67
N ARG A 68 37.45 -9.09 -11.15
CA ARG A 68 35.99 -9.08 -11.42
C ARG A 68 35.22 -8.93 -10.11
N THR A 69 35.56 -9.70 -9.09
CA THR A 69 34.94 -9.62 -7.76
C THR A 69 35.14 -8.24 -7.11
N LEU A 70 36.34 -7.68 -7.18
CA LEU A 70 36.61 -6.31 -6.70
C LEU A 70 35.76 -5.27 -7.44
N ARG A 71 35.58 -5.40 -8.75
CA ARG A 71 34.68 -4.51 -9.50
C ARG A 71 33.22 -4.65 -9.06
N THR A 72 32.75 -5.87 -8.80
CA THR A 72 31.42 -6.10 -8.23
C THR A 72 31.29 -5.44 -6.86
N LEU A 73 32.25 -5.63 -5.96
CA LEU A 73 32.28 -5.00 -4.64
C LEU A 73 32.30 -3.47 -4.70
N VAL A 74 33.04 -2.89 -5.65
CA VAL A 74 33.03 -1.44 -5.93
C VAL A 74 31.68 -0.98 -6.47
N GLY A 75 31.05 -1.76 -7.36
CA GLY A 75 29.72 -1.47 -7.88
C GLY A 75 28.63 -1.48 -6.79
N ILE A 76 28.74 -2.37 -5.81
CA ILE A 76 27.85 -2.41 -4.63
C ILE A 76 28.23 -1.30 -3.62
N GLY A 77 29.48 -0.84 -3.63
CA GLY A 77 29.99 0.21 -2.73
C GLY A 77 30.58 -0.30 -1.42
N LEU A 78 30.82 -1.62 -1.29
CA LEU A 78 31.48 -2.24 -0.14
C LEU A 78 33.01 -2.13 -0.18
N VAL A 79 33.56 -1.75 -1.34
CA VAL A 79 34.98 -1.45 -1.56
C VAL A 79 35.08 -0.14 -2.32
N GLN A 80 36.05 0.69 -1.96
CA GLN A 80 36.40 1.91 -2.68
C GLN A 80 37.63 1.66 -3.56
N MET A 81 37.56 2.13 -4.80
CA MET A 81 38.70 2.14 -5.71
C MET A 81 39.45 3.47 -5.55
N ILE A 82 40.76 3.40 -5.28
CA ILE A 82 41.63 4.56 -5.16
C ILE A 82 42.52 4.60 -6.41
N ALA A 83 42.28 5.61 -7.26
CA ALA A 83 43.10 5.89 -8.42
C ALA A 83 44.17 6.91 -8.01
N ASP A 84 45.40 6.46 -7.85
CA ASP A 84 46.54 7.34 -7.57
C ASP A 84 47.24 7.62 -8.90
N GLY A 85 47.27 8.89 -9.34
CA GLY A 85 47.37 9.33 -10.75
C GLY A 85 48.57 8.85 -11.60
N ASN A 86 49.49 8.06 -11.06
CA ASN A 86 50.58 7.38 -11.79
C ASN A 86 50.86 5.94 -11.28
N ARG A 87 50.05 5.40 -10.36
CA ARG A 87 50.25 4.08 -9.72
C ARG A 87 49.14 3.10 -10.06
N ARG A 88 49.40 1.81 -9.79
CA ARG A 88 48.45 0.71 -9.98
C ARG A 88 47.18 0.99 -9.16
N THR A 89 46.00 0.71 -9.74
CA THR A 89 44.69 0.83 -9.08
C THR A 89 44.68 0.08 -7.76
N GLY A 90 44.41 0.81 -6.67
CA GLY A 90 44.28 0.27 -5.32
C GLY A 90 42.82 0.09 -4.91
N TYR A 91 42.56 -0.85 -4.02
CA TYR A 91 41.24 -1.16 -3.48
C TYR A 91 41.29 -1.11 -1.96
N PHE A 92 40.30 -0.48 -1.34
CA PHE A 92 40.29 -0.21 0.08
C PHE A 92 38.88 -0.40 0.64
N THR A 93 38.78 -0.94 1.86
CA THR A 93 37.52 -1.08 2.58
C THR A 93 37.72 -0.81 4.08
N ASN A 94 36.68 -0.34 4.74
CA ASN A 94 36.60 -0.11 6.19
C ASN A 94 35.14 -0.18 6.63
N ALA A 95 34.88 -0.07 7.94
CA ALA A 95 33.52 -0.07 8.48
C ALA A 95 32.60 0.95 7.80
N SER A 96 33.05 2.19 7.64
CA SER A 96 32.26 3.25 7.01
C SER A 96 31.98 2.98 5.53
N ILE A 97 32.89 2.36 4.78
CA ILE A 97 32.69 1.96 3.38
C ILE A 97 31.69 0.81 3.30
N VAL A 98 31.83 -0.20 4.17
CA VAL A 98 30.87 -1.32 4.24
C VAL A 98 29.47 -0.80 4.57
N GLU A 99 29.34 0.02 5.60
CA GLU A 99 28.07 0.67 5.99
C GLU A 99 27.48 1.49 4.84
N ASN A 100 28.29 2.32 4.17
CA ASN A 100 27.84 3.09 3.00
C ASN A 100 27.39 2.19 1.84
N GLY A 101 28.10 1.09 1.59
CA GLY A 101 27.71 0.08 0.60
C GLY A 101 26.37 -0.58 0.95
N LEU A 102 26.18 -0.99 2.21
CA LEU A 102 24.91 -1.53 2.71
C LEU A 102 23.78 -0.49 2.61
N ARG A 103 24.06 0.79 2.86
CA ARG A 103 23.10 1.89 2.70
C ARG A 103 22.66 2.07 1.24
N LYS A 104 23.61 2.04 0.30
CA LYS A 104 23.32 2.09 -1.14
C LYS A 104 22.49 0.87 -1.58
N LEU A 105 22.84 -0.30 -1.07
CA LEU A 105 22.14 -1.55 -1.37
C LEU A 105 20.71 -1.54 -0.85
N ARG A 106 20.50 -1.15 0.42
CA ARG A 106 19.16 -0.94 0.99
C ARG A 106 18.33 0.02 0.15
N LYS A 107 18.92 1.15 -0.27
CA LYS A 107 18.23 2.14 -1.12
C LYS A 107 17.82 1.54 -2.47
N ARG A 108 18.70 0.75 -3.09
CA ARG A 108 18.42 0.07 -4.37
C ARG A 108 17.27 -0.93 -4.22
N VAL A 109 17.38 -1.86 -3.27
CA VAL A 109 16.34 -2.88 -3.01
C VAL A 109 15.00 -2.22 -2.67
N LYS A 110 15.00 -1.19 -1.83
CA LYS A 110 13.79 -0.41 -1.54
C LYS A 110 13.18 0.22 -2.80
N SER A 111 14.01 0.72 -3.72
CA SER A 111 13.54 1.27 -4.99
C SER A 111 12.94 0.19 -5.91
N GLU A 112 13.53 -1.00 -5.94
CA GLU A 112 13.00 -2.15 -6.71
C GLU A 112 11.64 -2.59 -6.15
N ILE A 113 11.51 -2.68 -4.82
CA ILE A 113 10.24 -3.02 -4.16
C ILE A 113 9.17 -1.94 -4.42
N VAL A 114 9.52 -0.65 -4.36
CA VAL A 114 8.58 0.44 -4.69
C VAL A 114 8.11 0.37 -6.14
N GLN A 115 9.00 0.00 -7.08
CA GLN A 115 8.60 -0.22 -8.47
C GLN A 115 7.64 -1.42 -8.60
N GLU A 116 7.89 -2.50 -7.86
CA GLU A 116 7.00 -3.65 -7.83
C GLU A 116 5.62 -3.31 -7.24
N ILE A 117 5.56 -2.53 -6.15
CA ILE A 117 4.30 -2.02 -5.58
C ILE A 117 3.54 -1.22 -6.66
N GLY A 118 4.21 -0.32 -7.38
CA GLY A 118 3.58 0.42 -8.47
C GLY A 118 3.03 -0.47 -9.59
N SER A 119 3.71 -1.58 -9.90
CA SER A 119 3.21 -2.58 -10.85
C SER A 119 1.99 -3.34 -10.31
N VAL A 120 1.98 -3.68 -9.02
CA VAL A 120 0.85 -4.34 -8.36
C VAL A 120 -0.37 -3.42 -8.33
N GLU A 121 -0.21 -2.16 -7.95
CA GLU A 121 -1.29 -1.15 -7.96
C GLU A 121 -1.85 -0.92 -9.37
N ALA A 122 -0.99 -0.94 -10.40
CA ALA A 122 -1.44 -0.84 -11.79
C ALA A 122 -2.28 -2.06 -12.20
N GLN A 123 -1.90 -3.27 -11.77
CA GLN A 123 -2.68 -4.49 -12.01
C GLN A 123 -4.00 -4.50 -11.22
N GLU A 124 -4.00 -4.08 -9.95
CA GLU A 124 -5.22 -3.92 -9.14
C GLU A 124 -6.21 -2.98 -9.84
N LYS A 125 -5.72 -1.84 -10.34
CA LYS A 125 -6.53 -0.88 -11.10
C LYS A 125 -7.04 -1.47 -12.41
N ALA A 126 -6.22 -2.24 -13.12
CA ALA A 126 -6.64 -2.90 -14.36
C ALA A 126 -7.74 -3.94 -14.11
N ILE A 127 -7.60 -4.76 -13.06
CA ILE A 127 -8.60 -5.75 -12.63
C ILE A 127 -9.89 -5.06 -12.17
N ALA A 128 -9.80 -4.01 -11.36
CA ALA A 128 -10.97 -3.28 -10.87
C ALA A 128 -11.80 -2.60 -11.98
N ASN A 129 -11.15 -2.30 -13.11
CA ASN A 129 -11.81 -1.75 -14.30
C ASN A 129 -12.34 -2.85 -15.24
N LEU A 130 -12.10 -4.12 -14.95
CA LEU A 130 -12.54 -5.23 -15.78
C LEU A 130 -14.04 -5.45 -15.61
N ASP A 131 -14.78 -5.40 -16.73
CA ASP A 131 -16.16 -5.85 -16.74
C ASP A 131 -16.23 -7.33 -17.14
N CYS A 132 -16.31 -8.19 -16.13
CA CYS A 132 -16.43 -9.64 -16.31
C CYS A 132 -17.65 -10.04 -17.17
N ALA A 133 -18.71 -9.21 -17.22
CA ALA A 133 -19.88 -9.48 -18.05
C ALA A 133 -19.60 -9.24 -19.53
N THR A 134 -18.99 -8.10 -19.85
CA THR A 134 -18.56 -7.77 -21.21
C THR A 134 -17.49 -8.75 -21.66
N LEU A 135 -16.50 -9.07 -20.81
CA LEU A 135 -15.47 -10.07 -21.12
C LEU A 135 -16.06 -11.45 -21.41
N ALA A 136 -17.06 -11.91 -20.64
CA ALA A 136 -17.73 -13.17 -20.91
C ALA A 136 -18.48 -13.17 -22.25
N GLN A 137 -19.15 -12.06 -22.59
CA GLN A 137 -19.84 -11.91 -23.87
C GLN A 137 -18.86 -11.92 -25.03
N ASP A 138 -17.79 -11.15 -24.93
CA ASP A 138 -16.74 -11.07 -25.94
C ASP A 138 -16.05 -12.41 -26.13
N LEU A 139 -15.76 -13.11 -25.03
CA LEU A 139 -15.21 -14.46 -25.07
C LEU A 139 -16.14 -15.44 -25.79
N VAL A 140 -17.45 -15.41 -25.51
CA VAL A 140 -18.42 -16.26 -26.20
C VAL A 140 -18.51 -15.89 -27.67
N GLU A 141 -18.62 -14.60 -27.99
CA GLU A 141 -18.73 -14.11 -29.36
C GLU A 141 -17.51 -14.53 -30.18
N GLU A 142 -16.31 -14.37 -29.63
CA GLU A 142 -15.05 -14.72 -30.30
C GLU A 142 -14.94 -16.23 -30.52
N LEU A 143 -15.27 -17.03 -29.50
CA LEU A 143 -15.09 -18.48 -29.60
C LEU A 143 -16.18 -19.18 -30.43
N THR A 144 -17.39 -18.63 -30.47
CA THR A 144 -18.55 -19.26 -31.15
C THR A 144 -18.99 -18.56 -32.43
N GLY A 145 -18.55 -17.32 -32.65
CA GLY A 145 -19.06 -16.45 -33.72
C GLY A 145 -20.49 -15.95 -33.49
N HIS A 146 -21.04 -16.13 -32.28
CA HIS A 146 -22.42 -15.78 -31.95
C HIS A 146 -22.48 -14.77 -30.81
N ARG A 147 -23.06 -13.60 -31.10
CA ARG A 147 -23.26 -12.56 -30.08
C ARG A 147 -24.46 -12.92 -29.20
N HIS A 148 -24.16 -13.36 -27.99
CA HIS A 148 -25.18 -13.63 -26.97
C HIS A 148 -25.44 -12.38 -26.12
N ARG A 149 -26.67 -11.87 -26.14
CA ARG A 149 -27.12 -10.79 -25.26
C ARG A 149 -27.68 -11.37 -23.96
N ILE A 150 -27.34 -10.76 -22.82
CA ILE A 150 -27.96 -11.07 -21.54
C ILE A 150 -29.40 -10.56 -21.58
N SER A 151 -30.38 -11.47 -21.54
CA SER A 151 -31.81 -11.09 -21.58
C SER A 151 -32.30 -10.62 -20.20
N SER A 152 -31.89 -11.29 -19.13
CA SER A 152 -32.05 -10.82 -17.75
C SER A 152 -31.02 -11.47 -16.83
N ARG A 153 -30.66 -10.82 -15.72
CA ARG A 153 -29.80 -11.41 -14.69
C ARG A 153 -30.18 -10.91 -13.30
N LEU A 154 -30.07 -11.78 -12.30
CA LEU A 154 -30.06 -11.37 -10.90
C LEU A 154 -28.62 -11.06 -10.51
N ILE A 155 -28.42 -9.88 -9.95
CA ILE A 155 -27.14 -9.39 -9.46
C ILE A 155 -27.27 -9.31 -7.94
N THR A 156 -26.40 -10.00 -7.23
CA THR A 156 -26.39 -10.05 -5.77
C THR A 156 -25.09 -9.48 -5.25
N GLY A 157 -25.16 -8.66 -4.21
CA GLY A 157 -23.96 -8.03 -3.62
C GLY A 157 -23.78 -6.59 -4.09
N GLU A 158 -23.37 -5.74 -3.15
CA GLU A 158 -23.35 -4.29 -3.34
C GLU A 158 -22.42 -3.85 -4.48
N ASP A 159 -21.23 -4.45 -4.59
CA ASP A 159 -20.21 -4.08 -5.59
C ASP A 159 -20.58 -4.48 -7.02
N ASP A 160 -21.22 -5.63 -7.20
CA ASP A 160 -21.68 -6.08 -8.51
C ASP A 160 -22.88 -5.26 -8.99
N ILE A 161 -23.76 -4.87 -8.05
CA ILE A 161 -24.86 -3.94 -8.33
C ILE A 161 -24.30 -2.58 -8.72
N LYS A 162 -23.32 -2.06 -7.97
CA LYS A 162 -22.64 -0.80 -8.27
C LYS A 162 -22.00 -0.82 -9.64
N ARG A 163 -21.25 -1.87 -9.99
CA ARG A 163 -20.64 -2.02 -11.32
C ARG A 163 -21.69 -2.08 -12.41
N ALA A 164 -22.72 -2.89 -12.25
CA ALA A 164 -23.78 -3.02 -13.23
C ALA A 164 -24.57 -1.72 -13.44
N ILE A 165 -24.91 -0.99 -12.37
CA ILE A 165 -25.65 0.27 -12.49
C ILE A 165 -24.72 1.38 -13.02
N GLY A 166 -23.52 1.52 -12.46
CA GLY A 166 -22.57 2.58 -12.81
C GLY A 166 -22.06 2.48 -14.25
N TYR A 167 -21.68 1.28 -14.69
CA TYR A 167 -21.24 1.02 -16.07
C TYR A 167 -22.36 1.32 -17.07
N ASN A 168 -23.56 0.78 -16.82
CA ASN A 168 -24.66 0.96 -17.76
C ASN A 168 -25.23 2.39 -17.74
N MET A 169 -25.16 3.11 -16.62
CA MET A 169 -25.48 4.54 -16.57
C MET A 169 -24.50 5.38 -17.38
N GLY A 170 -23.20 5.11 -17.25
CA GLY A 170 -22.17 5.87 -17.95
C GLY A 170 -22.11 5.54 -19.43
N ASP A 171 -21.98 4.25 -19.76
CA ASP A 171 -21.46 3.83 -21.06
C ASP A 171 -22.56 3.49 -22.08
N ILE A 172 -23.76 3.15 -21.61
CA ILE A 172 -24.91 2.92 -22.51
C ILE A 172 -25.66 4.21 -22.80
N ALA A 173 -25.62 5.19 -21.90
CA ALA A 173 -26.36 6.44 -22.04
C ALA A 173 -25.96 7.20 -23.31
N ARG A 174 -26.94 7.46 -24.18
CA ARG A 174 -26.75 8.23 -25.41
C ARG A 174 -27.45 9.57 -25.31
N LYS A 175 -27.03 10.48 -26.18
CA LYS A 175 -27.69 11.76 -26.37
C LYS A 175 -29.17 11.54 -26.72
N GLY A 176 -30.07 12.08 -25.89
CA GLY A 176 -31.52 11.96 -26.04
C GLY A 176 -32.17 10.86 -25.20
N ASP A 177 -31.39 9.99 -24.53
CA ASP A 177 -31.94 9.02 -23.59
C ASP A 177 -32.46 9.71 -22.33
N ILE A 178 -33.52 9.15 -21.73
CA ILE A 178 -34.03 9.56 -20.43
C ILE A 178 -33.70 8.45 -19.42
N ILE A 179 -32.86 8.76 -18.44
CA ILE A 179 -32.49 7.87 -17.35
C ILE A 179 -33.33 8.25 -16.14
N ARG A 180 -34.09 7.28 -15.63
CA ARG A 180 -35.01 7.49 -14.50
C ARG A 180 -34.47 6.72 -13.31
N VAL A 181 -34.22 7.40 -12.20
CA VAL A 181 -33.64 6.79 -11.00
C VAL A 181 -34.56 7.02 -9.81
N THR A 182 -34.98 5.95 -9.16
CA THR A 182 -35.85 5.98 -7.98
C THR A 182 -35.03 5.63 -6.74
N ILE A 183 -34.82 6.60 -5.84
CA ILE A 183 -33.98 6.46 -4.64
C ILE A 183 -34.90 6.47 -3.40
N VAL A 184 -35.30 5.29 -2.91
CA VAL A 184 -36.26 5.16 -1.81
C VAL A 184 -35.61 5.16 -0.41
N SER A 185 -34.34 4.76 -0.33
CA SER A 185 -33.54 4.61 0.90
C SER A 185 -32.06 4.79 0.56
N PHE A 186 -31.37 5.69 1.26
CA PHE A 186 -29.92 5.87 1.10
C PHE A 186 -29.13 4.78 1.83
N SER A 187 -29.73 4.07 2.80
CA SER A 187 -29.00 3.31 3.83
C SER A 187 -27.97 2.29 3.29
N PRO A 188 -28.27 1.45 2.28
CA PRO A 188 -27.28 0.51 1.75
C PRO A 188 -26.34 1.12 0.70
N PHE A 189 -26.45 2.42 0.40
CA PHE A 189 -25.59 3.13 -0.57
C PHE A 189 -24.92 4.37 0.06
N LEU A 190 -25.00 4.53 1.40
CA LEU A 190 -24.53 5.73 2.12
C LEU A 190 -23.01 5.89 2.11
N ASP A 191 -22.27 4.78 2.20
CA ASP A 191 -20.81 4.84 2.40
C ASP A 191 -20.03 5.20 1.13
N GLU A 192 -20.66 5.20 -0.06
CA GLU A 192 -19.98 5.48 -1.34
C GLU A 192 -20.83 6.25 -2.37
N GLN A 193 -21.50 7.34 -1.95
CA GLN A 193 -22.34 8.19 -2.82
C GLN A 193 -21.62 8.73 -4.07
N GLU A 194 -20.30 8.89 -3.99
CA GLU A 194 -19.49 9.47 -5.07
C GLU A 194 -19.62 8.69 -6.39
N LYS A 195 -19.62 7.35 -6.36
CA LYS A 195 -19.65 6.52 -7.58
C LYS A 195 -20.99 6.59 -8.33
N LEU A 196 -22.12 6.61 -7.61
CA LEU A 196 -23.45 6.75 -8.22
C LEU A 196 -23.62 8.16 -8.79
N ILE A 197 -23.17 9.19 -8.06
CA ILE A 197 -23.16 10.58 -8.52
C ILE A 197 -22.27 10.71 -9.76
N ASP A 198 -21.11 10.06 -9.78
CA ASP A 198 -20.22 10.01 -10.95
C ASP A 198 -20.85 9.32 -12.15
N GLY A 199 -21.63 8.26 -11.93
CA GLY A 199 -22.43 7.59 -12.96
C GLY A 199 -23.48 8.51 -13.55
N ILE A 200 -24.27 9.19 -12.71
CA ILE A 200 -25.25 10.21 -13.11
C ILE A 200 -24.58 11.34 -13.89
N ALA A 201 -23.45 11.84 -13.40
CA ALA A 201 -22.70 12.92 -14.02
C ALA A 201 -22.09 12.50 -15.36
N ARG A 202 -21.63 11.25 -15.50
CA ARG A 202 -21.17 10.70 -16.79
C ARG A 202 -22.31 10.58 -17.79
N ALA A 203 -23.44 10.01 -17.37
CA ALA A 203 -24.61 9.86 -18.21
C ALA A 203 -25.10 11.21 -18.77
N ALA A 204 -25.18 12.22 -17.91
CA ALA A 204 -25.55 13.57 -18.31
C ALA A 204 -24.52 14.20 -19.26
N ARG A 205 -23.21 13.95 -19.06
CA ARG A 205 -22.15 14.40 -19.98
C ARG A 205 -22.28 13.76 -21.36
N ASN A 206 -22.75 12.52 -21.43
CA ASN A 206 -23.03 11.84 -22.70
C ASN A 206 -24.33 12.35 -23.38
N GLY A 207 -25.00 13.34 -22.79
CA GLY A 207 -26.16 14.01 -23.36
C GLY A 207 -27.50 13.36 -23.00
N ALA A 208 -27.54 12.47 -22.02
CA ALA A 208 -28.78 11.92 -21.49
C ALA A 208 -29.46 12.90 -20.49
N GLU A 209 -30.78 12.87 -20.45
CA GLU A 209 -31.57 13.53 -19.41
C GLU A 209 -31.69 12.59 -18.21
N VAL A 210 -31.14 12.98 -17.06
CA VAL A 210 -31.21 12.17 -15.83
C VAL A 210 -32.26 12.75 -14.89
N ARG A 211 -33.29 11.96 -14.57
CA ARG A 211 -34.38 12.30 -13.66
C ARG A 211 -34.28 11.44 -12.40
N CYS A 212 -34.04 12.07 -11.24
CA CYS A 212 -33.92 11.37 -9.96
C CYS A 212 -35.11 11.70 -9.05
N LEU A 213 -35.88 10.68 -8.67
CA LEU A 213 -36.92 10.76 -7.63
C LEU A 213 -36.35 10.34 -6.28
N LEU A 214 -36.40 11.25 -5.31
CA LEU A 214 -35.99 11.01 -3.92
C LEU A 214 -37.22 10.84 -3.02
N TYR A 215 -37.30 9.76 -2.25
CA TYR A 215 -38.45 9.50 -1.37
C TYR A 215 -38.23 10.11 0.02
N ALA A 216 -39.27 10.73 0.55
CA ALA A 216 -39.21 11.61 1.73
C ALA A 216 -38.92 10.94 3.09
N ARG A 217 -38.62 9.62 3.17
CA ARG A 217 -38.10 9.03 4.44
C ARG A 217 -36.79 9.69 4.93
N LEU A 218 -36.13 10.46 4.06
CA LEU A 218 -35.04 11.37 4.36
C LEU A 218 -35.36 12.51 5.35
N GLU A 219 -36.64 12.84 5.60
CA GLU A 219 -36.96 13.86 6.61
C GLU A 219 -36.55 13.44 8.03
N ASN A 220 -36.39 12.13 8.27
CA ASN A 220 -35.87 11.57 9.52
C ASN A 220 -34.35 11.27 9.47
N ALA A 221 -33.68 11.50 8.33
CA ALA A 221 -32.23 11.36 8.27
C ALA A 221 -31.57 12.45 9.14
N PRO A 222 -30.49 12.14 9.88
CA PRO A 222 -29.83 13.10 10.74
C PRO A 222 -29.52 14.37 9.94
N SER A 223 -29.80 15.53 10.55
CA SER A 223 -29.78 16.87 9.94
C SER A 223 -28.49 17.24 9.18
N GLY A 224 -27.41 16.47 9.34
CA GLY A 224 -26.17 16.57 8.56
C GLY A 224 -26.29 16.16 7.07
N ALA A 225 -27.10 15.16 6.71
CA ALA A 225 -27.15 14.64 5.33
C ALA A 225 -27.86 15.62 4.36
N ALA A 226 -28.98 16.20 4.80
CA ALA A 226 -29.69 17.24 4.04
C ALA A 226 -28.84 18.53 3.91
N ALA A 227 -28.03 18.85 4.94
CA ALA A 227 -27.12 20.00 4.91
C ALA A 227 -25.92 19.79 3.98
N GLN A 228 -25.42 18.56 3.80
CA GLN A 228 -24.38 18.26 2.81
C GLN A 228 -24.91 18.36 1.36
N MET A 229 -26.11 17.86 1.08
CA MET A 229 -26.72 18.01 -0.24
C MET A 229 -27.12 19.47 -0.56
N GLY A 230 -27.52 20.26 0.44
CA GLY A 230 -27.85 21.68 0.26
C GLY A 230 -26.65 22.63 0.21
N LYS A 231 -25.46 22.20 0.66
CA LYS A 231 -24.20 22.99 0.64
C LYS A 231 -23.36 22.75 -0.61
N GLY A 232 -23.70 21.78 -1.45
CA GLY A 232 -23.25 21.76 -2.83
C GLY A 232 -23.69 23.07 -3.50
N LYS A 233 -22.76 23.80 -4.11
CA LYS A 233 -23.06 24.99 -4.94
C LYS A 233 -24.35 24.73 -5.73
N ARG A 234 -25.29 25.69 -5.65
CA ARG A 234 -26.51 25.80 -6.47
C ARG A 234 -26.47 24.87 -7.67
N THR A 235 -27.45 23.98 -7.78
CA THR A 235 -27.84 23.31 -9.03
C THR A 235 -28.34 24.36 -10.05
N ASP A 236 -27.46 25.28 -10.41
CA ASP A 236 -27.47 25.93 -11.71
C ASP A 236 -26.72 24.95 -12.59
N THR A 237 -27.36 24.56 -13.69
CA THR A 237 -26.72 24.00 -14.89
C THR A 237 -25.21 24.06 -14.84
N HIS A 238 -24.56 22.94 -14.47
CA HIS A 238 -23.13 22.81 -14.65
C HIS A 238 -22.93 22.88 -16.16
N GLU A 239 -22.57 24.06 -16.66
CA GLU A 239 -21.89 24.16 -17.93
C GLU A 239 -20.60 23.35 -17.75
N SER A 240 -20.55 22.20 -18.42
CA SER A 240 -19.29 21.54 -18.70
C SER A 240 -18.31 22.59 -19.20
N SER A 241 -17.01 22.40 -18.98
CA SER A 241 -15.96 23.21 -19.62
C SER A 241 -16.08 23.28 -21.15
N GLU A 242 -16.95 22.47 -21.76
CA GLU A 242 -17.31 22.43 -23.18
C GLU A 242 -18.64 23.12 -23.54
N GLY A 243 -19.30 23.85 -22.61
CA GLY A 243 -20.53 24.60 -22.88
C GLY A 243 -21.81 23.74 -23.03
N GLN A 244 -21.73 22.45 -22.71
CA GLN A 244 -22.87 21.54 -22.77
C GLN A 244 -23.65 21.61 -21.45
N LYS A 245 -24.94 21.96 -21.55
CA LYS A 245 -25.88 22.07 -20.41
C LYS A 245 -26.22 20.67 -19.90
N LEU A 246 -25.68 20.28 -18.74
CA LEU A 246 -26.02 19.00 -18.11
C LEU A 246 -27.48 19.03 -17.63
N THR A 247 -28.28 18.04 -18.03
CA THR A 247 -29.71 17.91 -17.69
C THR A 247 -29.91 16.87 -16.61
N VAL A 248 -29.47 17.18 -15.39
CA VAL A 248 -29.83 16.39 -14.19
C VAL A 248 -30.94 17.11 -13.44
N GLN A 249 -32.07 16.45 -13.26
CA GLN A 249 -33.22 16.96 -12.52
C GLN A 249 -33.49 16.08 -11.31
N MET A 250 -33.76 16.68 -10.16
CA MET A 250 -34.06 15.96 -8.93
C MET A 250 -35.36 16.47 -8.30
N LYS A 251 -36.26 15.55 -7.97
CA LYS A 251 -37.55 15.85 -7.34
C LYS A 251 -37.80 14.97 -6.11
N LEU A 252 -38.51 15.52 -5.13
CA LEU A 252 -38.97 14.83 -3.92
C LEU A 252 -40.37 14.25 -4.15
N CYS A 253 -40.54 12.99 -3.79
CA CYS A 253 -41.81 12.30 -3.79
C CYS A 253 -42.21 11.89 -2.36
N ASP A 254 -43.47 12.13 -2.01
CA ASP A 254 -44.02 11.79 -0.70
C ASP A 254 -44.76 10.43 -0.71
N ARG A 255 -45.00 9.83 -1.88
CA ARG A 255 -45.66 8.52 -2.03
C ARG A 255 -44.67 7.40 -1.74
N GLN A 256 -45.08 6.27 -1.15
CA GLN A 256 -44.20 5.11 -0.89
C GLN A 256 -44.41 3.95 -1.87
N ASP A 257 -45.14 4.20 -2.97
CA ASP A 257 -45.71 3.13 -3.79
C ASP A 257 -44.77 2.64 -4.91
N ALA A 258 -43.53 3.13 -4.97
CA ALA A 258 -42.59 2.80 -6.04
C ALA A 258 -41.48 1.87 -5.57
N TYR A 259 -41.19 0.88 -6.40
CA TYR A 259 -40.01 0.05 -6.25
C TYR A 259 -38.74 0.86 -6.50
N HIS A 260 -37.66 0.48 -5.81
CA HIS A 260 -36.32 0.92 -6.14
C HIS A 260 -35.94 0.42 -7.55
N ALA A 261 -36.05 1.31 -8.53
CA ALA A 261 -35.71 0.99 -9.91
C ALA A 261 -34.90 2.13 -10.56
N ALA A 262 -33.96 1.74 -11.42
CA ALA A 262 -33.31 2.62 -12.37
C ALA A 262 -33.61 2.12 -13.78
N THR A 263 -34.23 2.94 -14.63
CA THR A 263 -34.42 2.63 -16.05
C THR A 263 -33.48 3.45 -16.92
N PHE A 264 -32.92 2.81 -17.93
CA PHE A 264 -31.96 3.41 -18.86
C PHE A 264 -32.62 3.47 -20.23
N GLY A 265 -33.27 4.60 -20.51
CA GLY A 265 -34.11 4.78 -21.69
C GLY A 265 -35.31 3.83 -21.68
N GLU A 266 -35.54 3.18 -22.82
CA GLU A 266 -36.62 2.20 -23.00
C GLU A 266 -36.09 0.75 -23.05
N GLN A 267 -34.77 0.57 -22.94
CA GLN A 267 -34.10 -0.69 -23.26
C GLN A 267 -33.75 -1.54 -22.03
N TYR A 268 -33.47 -0.89 -20.90
CA TYR A 268 -32.95 -1.58 -19.72
C TYR A 268 -33.57 -1.06 -18.43
N MET A 269 -33.66 -1.96 -17.45
CA MET A 269 -34.07 -1.64 -16.10
C MET A 269 -33.27 -2.44 -15.08
N ALA A 270 -32.79 -1.76 -14.05
CA ALA A 270 -32.32 -2.36 -12.81
C ALA A 270 -33.43 -2.22 -11.76
N LEU A 271 -33.96 -3.34 -11.26
CA LEU A 271 -35.01 -3.38 -10.24
C LEU A 271 -34.47 -4.04 -8.97
N VAL A 272 -34.43 -3.33 -7.85
CA VAL A 272 -34.06 -3.93 -6.56
C VAL A 272 -35.19 -4.88 -6.13
N VAL A 273 -34.84 -6.14 -5.94
CA VAL A 273 -35.75 -7.23 -5.54
C VAL A 273 -35.71 -7.44 -4.02
N SER A 274 -34.55 -7.25 -3.39
CA SER A 274 -34.31 -7.37 -1.95
C SER A 274 -33.29 -6.33 -1.52
N GLU A 275 -33.44 -5.77 -0.30
CA GLU A 275 -32.49 -4.81 0.28
C GLU A 275 -31.49 -5.45 1.24
N ASP A 276 -31.80 -6.63 1.80
CA ASP A 276 -30.93 -7.32 2.76
C ASP A 276 -30.98 -8.85 2.55
N PRO A 277 -30.01 -9.45 1.83
CA PRO A 277 -28.93 -8.78 1.09
C PRO A 277 -29.46 -8.03 -0.14
N VAL A 278 -28.79 -6.96 -0.54
CA VAL A 278 -29.18 -6.19 -1.74
C VAL A 278 -29.09 -7.09 -2.98
N THR A 279 -30.21 -7.23 -3.68
CA THR A 279 -30.34 -8.02 -4.91
C THR A 279 -31.06 -7.19 -5.96
N VAL A 280 -30.50 -7.10 -7.17
CA VAL A 280 -31.06 -6.35 -8.29
C VAL A 280 -31.32 -7.28 -9.48
N ALA A 281 -32.54 -7.26 -10.00
CA ALA A 281 -32.88 -7.83 -11.29
C ALA A 281 -32.54 -6.83 -12.39
N TRP A 282 -31.58 -7.17 -13.23
CA TRP A 282 -31.33 -6.50 -14.50
C TRP A 282 -32.23 -7.09 -15.57
N ILE A 283 -33.07 -6.26 -16.17
CA ILE A 283 -34.10 -6.63 -17.13
C ILE A 283 -33.84 -5.87 -18.43
N THR A 284 -33.81 -6.58 -19.54
CA THR A 284 -33.78 -5.97 -20.88
C THR A 284 -35.18 -5.93 -21.49
N ARG A 285 -35.39 -5.00 -22.42
CA ARG A 285 -36.65 -4.89 -23.16
C ARG A 285 -36.96 -6.16 -23.96
N GLU A 286 -35.93 -6.84 -24.46
CA GLU A 286 -36.09 -8.13 -25.16
C GLU A 286 -36.67 -9.22 -24.25
N PHE A 287 -36.36 -9.18 -22.94
CA PHE A 287 -36.89 -10.15 -21.98
C PHE A 287 -38.30 -9.82 -21.53
N ASN A 288 -38.56 -8.57 -21.14
CA ASN A 288 -39.89 -8.15 -20.70
C ASN A 288 -40.13 -6.66 -20.98
N PRO A 289 -40.68 -6.30 -22.15
CA PRO A 289 -40.94 -4.90 -22.50
C PRO A 289 -42.04 -4.29 -21.61
N ASP A 290 -43.05 -5.07 -21.25
CA ASP A 290 -44.21 -4.60 -20.47
C ASP A 290 -43.81 -4.09 -19.09
N ILE A 291 -42.88 -4.78 -18.41
CA ILE A 291 -42.36 -4.34 -17.10
C ILE A 291 -41.62 -3.00 -17.24
N ILE A 292 -40.81 -2.82 -18.28
CA ILE A 292 -40.05 -1.57 -18.51
C ILE A 292 -41.02 -0.43 -18.84
N ASP A 293 -41.97 -0.66 -19.74
CA ASP A 293 -42.95 0.35 -20.17
C ASP A 293 -43.87 0.77 -19.02
N THR A 294 -44.31 -0.20 -18.21
CA THR A 294 -45.10 0.07 -16.99
C THR A 294 -44.28 0.86 -15.98
N SER A 295 -43.03 0.47 -15.73
CA SER A 295 -42.16 1.17 -14.78
C SER A 295 -41.85 2.60 -15.22
N ASN A 296 -41.58 2.81 -16.51
CA ASN A 296 -41.38 4.14 -17.09
C ASN A 296 -42.64 5.00 -16.97
N SER A 297 -43.81 4.45 -17.27
CA SER A 297 -45.09 5.16 -17.18
C SER A 297 -45.43 5.55 -15.75
N VAL A 298 -45.22 4.64 -14.79
CA VAL A 298 -45.43 4.90 -13.36
C VAL A 298 -44.46 5.96 -12.86
N PHE A 299 -43.17 5.86 -13.22
CA PHE A 299 -42.18 6.87 -12.87
C PHE A 299 -42.56 8.24 -13.41
N ASP A 300 -42.90 8.35 -14.70
CA ASP A 300 -43.23 9.61 -15.34
C ASP A 300 -44.51 10.23 -14.75
N ALA A 301 -45.50 9.42 -14.36
CA ALA A 301 -46.68 9.89 -13.63
C ALA A 301 -46.31 10.48 -12.25
N ILE A 302 -45.51 9.75 -11.46
CA ILE A 302 -45.03 10.22 -10.16
C ILE A 302 -44.16 11.48 -10.32
N TRP A 303 -43.36 11.55 -11.38
CA TRP A 303 -42.48 12.68 -11.68
C TRP A 303 -43.24 13.98 -11.91
N GLN A 304 -44.42 13.93 -12.54
CA GLN A 304 -45.25 15.13 -12.73
C GLN A 304 -45.77 15.67 -11.40
N ASP A 305 -46.13 14.79 -10.47
CA ASP A 305 -46.67 15.16 -9.15
C ASP A 305 -45.57 15.52 -8.13
N ALA A 306 -44.33 15.12 -8.38
CA ALA A 306 -43.20 15.32 -7.47
C ALA A 306 -42.74 16.79 -7.39
N ARG A 307 -42.27 17.19 -6.22
CA ARG A 307 -41.85 18.57 -5.91
C ARG A 307 -40.38 18.76 -6.25
N SER A 308 -40.00 19.87 -6.89
CA SER A 308 -38.59 20.18 -7.12
C SER A 308 -37.84 20.36 -5.79
N ILE A 309 -36.63 19.78 -5.66
CA ILE A 309 -35.79 19.95 -4.45
C ILE A 309 -35.48 21.44 -4.21
N VAL A 310 -35.27 22.19 -5.30
CA VAL A 310 -34.95 23.62 -5.23
C VAL A 310 -36.12 24.41 -4.63
N GLU A 311 -37.35 24.07 -5.03
CA GLU A 311 -38.57 24.72 -4.51
C GLU A 311 -38.87 24.31 -3.06
N ALA A 312 -38.60 23.05 -2.70
CA ALA A 312 -38.75 22.56 -1.34
C ALA A 312 -37.73 23.19 -0.38
N GLY A 313 -36.49 23.36 -0.81
CA GLY A 313 -35.43 24.02 -0.05
C GLY A 313 -35.69 25.52 0.16
N ALA A 314 -36.18 26.21 -0.87
CA ALA A 314 -36.52 27.64 -0.79
C ALA A 314 -37.62 27.93 0.25
N LYS A 315 -38.63 27.05 0.37
CA LYS A 315 -39.68 27.16 1.40
C LYS A 315 -39.16 26.93 2.83
N ARG A 316 -38.16 26.08 3.02
CA ARG A 316 -37.53 25.85 4.34
C ARG A 316 -36.70 27.04 4.80
N ILE A 317 -35.89 27.62 3.90
CA ILE A 317 -35.04 28.79 4.21
C ILE A 317 -35.89 30.03 4.54
N SER A 318 -37.05 30.20 3.89
CA SER A 318 -37.99 31.29 4.24
C SER A 318 -38.72 31.11 5.58
N SER A 319 -38.60 29.94 6.22
CA SER A 319 -39.26 29.62 7.49
C SER A 319 -38.32 29.51 8.69
N THR A 320 -37.02 29.72 8.49
CA THR A 320 -35.99 29.71 9.55
C THR A 320 -35.37 31.09 9.74
N ASP A 321 -35.43 31.57 10.98
CA ASP A 321 -34.96 32.85 11.51
C ASP A 321 -33.51 33.19 11.06
N PRO A 322 -33.22 34.39 10.52
CA PRO A 322 -31.92 34.73 9.94
C PRO A 322 -30.92 35.15 11.03
N ALA A 323 -30.40 34.19 11.80
CA ALA A 323 -29.40 34.46 12.83
C ALA A 323 -28.32 33.35 12.93
N ALA A 324 -27.59 33.12 11.85
CA ALA A 324 -26.24 32.50 11.81
C ALA A 324 -25.86 32.28 10.33
N GLY A 325 -24.71 32.58 9.78
CA GLY A 325 -23.44 33.08 10.26
C GLY A 325 -22.53 33.15 9.02
N ARG A 326 -21.70 34.19 8.92
CA ARG A 326 -20.63 34.28 7.92
C ARG A 326 -19.62 33.17 8.16
N LEU A 327 -19.26 32.41 7.12
CA LEU A 327 -18.07 31.56 7.12
C LEU A 327 -17.36 31.58 5.77
N GLU A 328 -16.06 31.41 5.88
CA GLU A 328 -15.00 31.80 4.95
C GLU A 328 -14.85 30.84 3.77
N LYS A 329 -14.36 31.39 2.65
CA LYS A 329 -13.97 30.64 1.46
C LYS A 329 -12.65 29.91 1.73
N HIS A 330 -12.68 28.59 1.78
CA HIS A 330 -11.49 27.76 1.56
C HIS A 330 -11.58 27.09 0.19
N GLU A 331 -10.81 27.61 -0.76
CA GLU A 331 -10.50 26.91 -2.01
C GLU A 331 -9.30 25.98 -1.75
N LYS A 332 -9.49 24.67 -1.93
CA LYS A 332 -8.39 23.72 -2.12
C LYS A 332 -8.31 23.37 -3.60
N PRO A 333 -7.12 23.42 -4.23
CA PRO A 333 -6.95 22.95 -5.60
C PRO A 333 -6.91 21.42 -5.61
N LEU A 334 -7.78 20.80 -6.41
CA LEU A 334 -7.69 19.40 -6.78
C LEU A 334 -6.55 19.24 -7.79
N SER A 335 -5.50 18.53 -7.39
CA SER A 335 -4.38 18.13 -8.23
C SER A 335 -4.85 17.11 -9.28
N ARG A 336 -4.74 17.48 -10.57
CA ARG A 336 -4.86 16.57 -11.71
C ARG A 336 -3.73 15.54 -11.69
N ALA A 337 -4.04 14.28 -11.44
CA ALA A 337 -3.19 13.17 -11.86
C ALA A 337 -3.53 12.83 -13.32
N TYR A 338 -2.73 13.37 -14.23
CA TYR A 338 -2.69 12.96 -15.64
C TYR A 338 -1.97 11.61 -15.69
N VAL A 339 -2.68 10.53 -16.01
CA VAL A 339 -2.04 9.29 -16.48
C VAL A 339 -1.92 9.42 -17.98
N ALA A 340 -0.73 9.79 -18.43
CA ALA A 340 -0.35 9.69 -19.83
C ALA A 340 0.16 8.27 -20.08
N THR A 341 -0.57 7.51 -20.90
CA THR A 341 -0.03 6.40 -21.69
C THR A 341 -0.59 6.55 -23.10
N ASN A 342 -0.07 7.54 -23.81
CA ASN A 342 -0.15 7.60 -25.27
C ASN A 342 1.28 7.48 -25.78
N ASP A 343 1.76 6.25 -25.92
CA ASP A 343 2.94 5.95 -26.72
C ASP A 343 2.62 4.70 -27.56
N GLY A 344 2.35 4.94 -28.85
CA GLY A 344 2.24 3.92 -29.90
C GLY A 344 0.91 3.18 -29.95
N ASP A 345 -0.03 3.64 -30.80
CA ASP A 345 -1.22 2.87 -31.21
C ASP A 345 -0.78 1.64 -32.04
N GLU A 346 -0.25 0.61 -31.38
CA GLU A 346 -0.39 -0.75 -31.89
C GLU A 346 -1.86 -1.11 -31.76
N VAL A 347 -2.54 -1.30 -32.90
CA VAL A 347 -3.92 -1.76 -32.94
C VAL A 347 -3.94 -3.21 -32.44
N HIS A 348 -4.05 -3.37 -31.12
CA HIS A 348 -4.25 -4.68 -30.52
C HIS A 348 -5.54 -5.29 -31.07
N THR A 349 -5.44 -6.51 -31.58
CA THR A 349 -6.61 -7.27 -32.04
C THR A 349 -7.55 -7.54 -30.86
N LYS A 350 -8.86 -7.72 -31.12
CA LYS A 350 -9.84 -8.03 -30.05
C LYS A 350 -9.43 -9.29 -29.26
N ASP A 351 -8.81 -10.25 -29.93
CA ASP A 351 -8.25 -11.47 -29.35
C ASP A 351 -7.15 -11.19 -28.32
N GLU A 352 -6.22 -10.28 -28.64
CA GLU A 352 -5.15 -9.87 -27.72
C GLU A 352 -5.73 -9.18 -26.48
N GLN A 353 -6.78 -8.38 -26.65
CA GLN A 353 -7.45 -7.72 -25.52
C GLN A 353 -8.16 -8.72 -24.61
N ILE A 354 -8.86 -9.71 -25.19
CA ILE A 354 -9.51 -10.79 -24.43
C ILE A 354 -8.46 -11.63 -23.70
N ALA A 355 -7.36 -12.00 -24.38
CA ALA A 355 -6.29 -12.78 -23.78
C ALA A 355 -5.63 -12.02 -22.62
N ALA A 356 -5.31 -10.73 -22.79
CA ALA A 356 -4.74 -9.90 -21.73
C ALA A 356 -5.69 -9.77 -20.54
N ALA A 357 -6.98 -9.58 -20.78
CA ALA A 357 -8.01 -9.50 -19.74
C ALA A 357 -8.17 -10.82 -18.96
N LEU A 358 -8.11 -11.95 -19.65
CA LEU A 358 -8.15 -13.28 -19.02
C LEU A 358 -6.88 -13.56 -18.21
N ASP A 359 -5.71 -13.16 -18.72
CA ASP A 359 -4.44 -13.31 -18.01
C ASP A 359 -4.43 -12.47 -16.71
N LEU A 360 -5.02 -11.27 -16.71
CA LEU A 360 -5.17 -10.43 -15.51
C LEU A 360 -5.94 -11.11 -14.38
N VAL A 361 -7.01 -11.85 -14.69
CA VAL A 361 -7.77 -12.62 -13.69
C VAL A 361 -7.14 -13.98 -13.37
N GLY A 362 -6.03 -14.33 -14.01
CA GLY A 362 -5.31 -15.59 -13.81
C GLY A 362 -5.90 -16.75 -14.60
N PHE A 363 -6.61 -16.49 -15.70
CA PHE A 363 -7.11 -17.50 -16.63
C PHE A 363 -6.24 -17.52 -17.89
N ASN A 364 -5.16 -18.29 -17.85
CA ASN A 364 -4.18 -18.30 -18.94
C ASN A 364 -4.77 -18.89 -20.24
N SER A 365 -4.84 -18.05 -21.28
CA SER A 365 -5.37 -18.40 -22.61
C SER A 365 -4.58 -19.52 -23.32
N ASN A 366 -3.32 -19.75 -22.91
CA ASN A 366 -2.46 -20.78 -23.48
C ASN A 366 -2.58 -22.15 -22.79
N GLU A 367 -3.38 -22.27 -21.73
CA GLU A 367 -3.53 -23.53 -21.02
C GLU A 367 -4.46 -24.52 -21.75
N GLU A 368 -4.21 -25.83 -21.57
CA GLU A 368 -5.09 -26.90 -22.07
C GLU A 368 -6.55 -26.67 -21.66
N ARG A 369 -6.76 -26.05 -20.48
CA ARG A 369 -8.06 -25.70 -19.94
C ARG A 369 -8.85 -24.73 -20.81
N PHE A 370 -8.19 -23.74 -21.40
CA PHE A 370 -8.82 -22.78 -22.31
C PHE A 370 -9.33 -23.47 -23.58
N SER A 371 -8.52 -24.36 -24.16
CA SER A 371 -8.90 -25.14 -25.34
C SER A 371 -10.12 -26.02 -25.07
N VAL A 372 -10.19 -26.65 -23.90
CA VAL A 372 -11.36 -27.46 -23.51
C VAL A 372 -12.61 -26.58 -23.36
N LEU A 373 -12.51 -25.41 -22.70
CA LEU A 373 -13.63 -24.49 -22.57
C LEU A 373 -14.15 -24.02 -23.93
N ARG A 374 -13.24 -23.64 -24.84
CA ARG A 374 -13.57 -23.27 -26.22
C ARG A 374 -14.40 -24.34 -26.92
N ILE A 375 -13.96 -25.59 -26.83
CA ILE A 375 -14.64 -26.70 -27.51
C ILE A 375 -16.00 -26.98 -26.88
N VAL A 376 -16.13 -26.87 -25.55
CA VAL A 376 -17.43 -26.95 -24.88
C VAL A 376 -18.36 -25.89 -25.46
N LEU A 377 -17.93 -24.61 -25.50
CA LEU A 377 -18.74 -23.51 -26.02
C LEU A 377 -19.11 -23.67 -27.50
N GLN A 378 -18.16 -24.09 -28.35
CA GLN A 378 -18.39 -24.27 -29.79
C GLN A 378 -19.35 -25.42 -30.11
N LYS A 379 -19.34 -26.49 -29.31
CA LYS A 379 -20.23 -27.65 -29.52
C LYS A 379 -21.65 -27.42 -29.01
N GLN A 380 -21.87 -26.38 -28.21
CA GLN A 380 -23.20 -26.00 -27.76
C GLN A 380 -23.97 -25.30 -28.89
N HIS A 381 -24.95 -25.98 -29.49
CA HIS A 381 -25.84 -25.36 -30.49
C HIS A 381 -26.55 -24.10 -29.98
N ARG A 382 -26.81 -24.05 -28.67
CA ARG A 382 -27.25 -22.88 -27.90
C ARG A 382 -26.52 -22.95 -26.55
N LEU A 383 -26.06 -21.82 -26.04
CA LEU A 383 -25.49 -21.76 -24.69
C LEU A 383 -26.41 -22.46 -23.69
N GLY A 384 -25.81 -23.25 -22.80
CA GLY A 384 -26.50 -24.08 -21.82
C GLY A 384 -26.92 -25.47 -22.31
N ASN A 385 -26.88 -25.76 -23.62
CA ASN A 385 -27.14 -27.13 -24.07
C ASN A 385 -26.02 -28.07 -23.60
N PRO A 386 -26.34 -29.27 -23.08
CA PRO A 386 -25.34 -30.23 -22.66
C PRO A 386 -24.57 -30.83 -23.86
N THR A 387 -23.24 -30.89 -23.75
CA THR A 387 -22.34 -31.57 -24.70
C THR A 387 -21.69 -32.76 -24.00
N ASP A 388 -21.72 -33.94 -24.62
CA ASP A 388 -21.11 -35.14 -24.05
C ASP A 388 -19.58 -35.15 -24.14
N PHE A 389 -18.92 -35.86 -23.23
CA PHE A 389 -17.46 -35.98 -23.21
C PHE A 389 -16.84 -36.48 -24.53
N ARG A 390 -17.50 -37.42 -25.21
CA ARG A 390 -16.95 -38.03 -26.42
C ARG A 390 -16.85 -37.00 -27.53
N SER A 391 -17.90 -36.20 -27.70
CA SER A 391 -17.92 -35.08 -28.66
C SER A 391 -16.83 -34.04 -28.39
N ILE A 392 -16.60 -33.70 -27.11
CA ILE A 392 -15.52 -32.79 -26.69
C ILE A 392 -14.14 -33.38 -27.03
N TYR A 393 -13.92 -34.64 -26.66
CA TYR A 393 -12.64 -35.32 -26.87
C TYR A 393 -12.29 -35.52 -28.36
N GLU A 394 -13.27 -35.89 -29.19
CA GLU A 394 -13.07 -36.06 -30.63
C GLU A 394 -12.66 -34.73 -31.29
N GLN A 395 -13.31 -33.61 -30.94
CA GLN A 395 -12.95 -32.28 -31.43
C GLN A 395 -11.53 -31.84 -31.00
N ILE A 396 -11.18 -32.05 -29.72
CA ILE A 396 -9.82 -31.74 -29.22
C ILE A 396 -8.78 -32.49 -30.05
N LYS A 397 -9.03 -33.78 -30.32
CA LYS A 397 -8.12 -34.63 -31.07
C LYS A 397 -7.96 -34.19 -32.53
N GLU A 398 -9.04 -33.70 -33.15
CA GLU A 398 -9.03 -33.12 -34.49
C GLU A 398 -8.20 -31.84 -34.55
N GLU A 399 -8.45 -30.89 -33.65
CA GLU A 399 -7.75 -29.59 -33.62
C GLU A 399 -6.25 -29.73 -33.27
N SER A 400 -5.90 -30.75 -32.49
CA SER A 400 -4.52 -30.98 -32.04
C SER A 400 -3.64 -31.68 -33.08
N GLY A 401 -4.16 -31.92 -34.30
CA GLY A 401 -3.38 -32.47 -35.42
C GLY A 401 -2.78 -33.85 -35.13
N LYS A 402 -3.49 -34.72 -34.39
CA LYS A 402 -3.07 -36.06 -33.96
C LYS A 402 -1.96 -36.12 -32.90
N LYS A 403 -1.64 -35.03 -32.18
CA LYS A 403 -0.89 -35.16 -30.92
C LYS A 403 -1.67 -36.06 -29.95
N ASP A 404 -0.98 -36.97 -29.28
CA ASP A 404 -1.56 -37.91 -28.31
C ASP A 404 -2.00 -37.17 -27.03
N ILE A 405 -3.18 -36.54 -27.08
CA ILE A 405 -3.84 -35.99 -25.89
C ILE A 405 -4.51 -37.14 -25.13
N ARG A 406 -4.08 -37.34 -23.89
CA ARG A 406 -4.62 -38.39 -23.04
C ARG A 406 -6.00 -37.99 -22.54
N ARG A 407 -6.96 -38.93 -22.57
CA ARG A 407 -8.31 -38.72 -22.01
C ARG A 407 -8.28 -38.19 -20.57
N SER A 408 -7.31 -38.65 -19.76
CA SER A 408 -7.11 -38.19 -18.38
C SER A 408 -6.80 -36.70 -18.26
N GLN A 409 -6.13 -36.09 -19.25
CA GLN A 409 -5.85 -34.65 -19.25
C GLN A 409 -7.15 -33.86 -19.49
N VAL A 410 -7.95 -34.29 -20.47
CA VAL A 410 -9.25 -33.65 -20.77
C VAL A 410 -10.21 -33.75 -19.58
N TYR A 411 -10.29 -34.91 -18.91
CA TYR A 411 -11.07 -35.03 -17.68
C TYR A 411 -10.57 -34.12 -16.56
N ARG A 412 -9.25 -33.97 -16.38
CA ARG A 412 -8.68 -33.05 -15.39
C ARG A 412 -9.02 -31.59 -15.70
N ALA A 413 -8.95 -31.20 -16.98
CA ALA A 413 -9.33 -29.86 -17.43
C ALA A 413 -10.82 -29.58 -17.24
N LEU A 414 -11.71 -30.53 -17.60
CA LEU A 414 -13.15 -30.42 -17.35
C LEU A 414 -13.47 -30.33 -15.86
N ALA A 415 -12.84 -31.16 -15.03
CA ALA A 415 -13.01 -31.10 -13.59
C ALA A 415 -12.51 -29.76 -13.01
N SER A 416 -11.40 -29.22 -13.51
CA SER A 416 -10.92 -27.89 -13.11
C SER A 416 -11.86 -26.77 -13.54
N LEU A 417 -12.39 -26.80 -14.76
CA LEU A 417 -13.39 -25.82 -15.23
C LEU A 417 -14.69 -25.91 -14.44
N GLU A 418 -15.12 -27.11 -14.07
CA GLU A 418 -16.30 -27.34 -13.24
C GLU A 418 -16.10 -26.82 -11.81
N ASN A 419 -14.94 -27.12 -11.20
CA ASN A 419 -14.60 -26.64 -9.85
C ASN A 419 -14.52 -25.11 -9.78
N ASP A 420 -13.98 -24.48 -10.83
CA ASP A 420 -13.88 -23.02 -10.93
C ASP A 420 -15.20 -22.37 -11.39
N GLY A 421 -16.22 -23.16 -11.71
CA GLY A 421 -17.57 -22.70 -12.06
C GLY A 421 -17.77 -22.26 -13.50
N TYR A 422 -16.78 -22.40 -14.39
CA TYR A 422 -16.89 -22.03 -15.80
C TYR A 422 -17.90 -22.91 -16.56
N ILE A 423 -17.99 -24.18 -16.18
CA ILE A 423 -18.90 -25.16 -16.75
C ILE A 423 -19.68 -25.90 -15.64
N ARG A 424 -20.79 -26.52 -16.01
CA ARG A 424 -21.56 -27.44 -15.16
C ARG A 424 -21.51 -28.84 -15.75
N GLY A 425 -21.17 -29.83 -14.94
CA GLY A 425 -21.24 -31.24 -15.31
C GLY A 425 -22.55 -31.88 -14.84
N ASP A 426 -23.29 -32.52 -15.74
CA ASP A 426 -24.35 -33.47 -15.38
C ASP A 426 -23.77 -34.89 -15.30
N ARG A 427 -23.68 -35.40 -14.07
CA ARG A 427 -23.19 -36.75 -13.77
C ARG A 427 -24.30 -37.79 -13.65
N THR A 428 -25.57 -37.38 -13.78
CA THR A 428 -26.72 -38.29 -13.67
C THR A 428 -26.91 -39.12 -14.94
N SER A 429 -26.40 -38.63 -16.07
CA SER A 429 -26.44 -39.28 -17.37
C SER A 429 -25.11 -39.95 -17.73
N HIS A 430 -25.17 -41.07 -18.46
CA HIS A 430 -24.01 -41.69 -19.08
C HIS A 430 -24.22 -41.73 -20.61
N PRO A 431 -23.35 -41.08 -21.41
CA PRO A 431 -22.11 -40.37 -21.02
C PRO A 431 -22.37 -39.09 -20.20
N PHE A 432 -21.37 -38.62 -19.45
CA PHE A 432 -21.44 -37.35 -18.75
C PHE A 432 -21.55 -36.19 -19.73
N HIS A 433 -22.37 -35.20 -19.37
CA HIS A 433 -22.59 -34.01 -20.17
C HIS A 433 -22.06 -32.77 -19.48
N TYR A 434 -21.61 -31.80 -20.26
CA TYR A 434 -21.06 -30.54 -19.78
C TYR A 434 -21.71 -29.38 -20.50
N ALA A 435 -22.01 -28.31 -19.78
CA ALA A 435 -22.58 -27.11 -20.36
C ALA A 435 -21.94 -25.87 -19.74
N ALA A 436 -21.67 -24.85 -20.54
CA ALA A 436 -21.44 -23.50 -20.09
C ALA A 436 -22.68 -22.64 -20.43
N THR A 437 -23.01 -21.69 -19.55
CA THR A 437 -23.94 -20.60 -19.87
C THR A 437 -23.20 -19.27 -19.73
N LEU A 438 -23.79 -18.19 -20.25
CA LEU A 438 -23.22 -16.87 -20.04
C LEU A 438 -23.18 -16.54 -18.53
N GLU A 439 -24.19 -16.93 -17.76
CA GLU A 439 -24.19 -16.72 -16.31
C GLU A 439 -23.08 -17.49 -15.58
N THR A 440 -22.78 -18.73 -15.99
CA THR A 440 -21.68 -19.51 -15.38
C THR A 440 -20.32 -18.86 -15.68
N LEU A 441 -20.12 -18.38 -16.91
CA LEU A 441 -18.89 -17.67 -17.29
C LEU A 441 -18.72 -16.35 -16.52
N ILE A 442 -19.78 -15.54 -16.42
CA ILE A 442 -19.75 -14.27 -15.68
C ILE A 442 -19.41 -14.52 -14.22
N SER A 443 -20.08 -15.49 -13.59
CA SER A 443 -19.83 -15.84 -12.19
C SER A 443 -18.41 -16.37 -11.98
N ALA A 444 -17.92 -17.24 -12.87
CA ALA A 444 -16.57 -17.78 -12.79
C ALA A 444 -15.50 -16.69 -12.97
N LEU A 445 -15.68 -15.78 -13.93
CA LEU A 445 -14.77 -14.65 -14.14
C LEU A 445 -14.81 -13.67 -12.96
N GLY A 446 -15.97 -13.37 -12.39
CA GLY A 446 -16.07 -12.54 -11.19
C GLY A 446 -15.38 -13.17 -9.97
N ASN A 447 -15.50 -14.50 -9.80
CA ASN A 447 -14.76 -15.22 -8.76
C ASN A 447 -13.24 -15.20 -9.00
N ALA A 448 -12.82 -15.33 -10.26
CA ALA A 448 -11.41 -15.25 -10.66
C ALA A 448 -10.85 -13.84 -10.42
N GLU A 449 -11.61 -12.80 -10.76
CA GLU A 449 -11.30 -11.39 -10.52
C GLU A 449 -11.10 -11.12 -9.02
N MET A 450 -12.06 -11.49 -8.17
CA MET A 450 -11.93 -11.34 -6.71
C MET A 450 -10.71 -12.08 -6.16
N SER A 451 -10.45 -13.29 -6.68
CA SER A 451 -9.28 -14.08 -6.27
C SER A 451 -7.97 -13.42 -6.70
N ALA A 452 -7.92 -12.85 -7.90
CA ALA A 452 -6.77 -12.10 -8.41
C ALA A 452 -6.52 -10.84 -7.58
N PHE A 453 -7.58 -10.08 -7.28
CA PHE A 453 -7.50 -8.91 -6.43
C PHE A 453 -6.92 -9.24 -5.04
N ARG A 454 -7.45 -10.27 -4.36
CA ARG A 454 -6.93 -10.71 -3.05
C ARG A 454 -5.46 -11.14 -3.09
N ARG A 455 -5.01 -11.78 -4.19
CA ARG A 455 -3.59 -12.15 -4.36
C ARG A 455 -2.70 -10.92 -4.46
N LEU A 456 -3.14 -9.90 -5.21
CA LEU A 456 -2.41 -8.64 -5.36
C LEU A 456 -2.37 -7.85 -4.05
N GLU A 457 -3.49 -7.74 -3.34
CA GLU A 457 -3.53 -7.10 -2.02
C GLU A 457 -2.57 -7.77 -1.02
N LEU A 458 -2.56 -9.11 -1.00
CA LEU A 458 -1.63 -9.88 -0.17
C LEU A 458 -0.17 -9.59 -0.56
N ARG A 459 0.13 -9.60 -1.87
CA ARG A 459 1.48 -9.31 -2.38
C ARG A 459 1.92 -7.89 -2.00
N ARG A 460 1.03 -6.91 -2.13
CA ARG A 460 1.29 -5.53 -1.71
C ARG A 460 1.61 -5.45 -0.22
N ALA A 461 0.81 -6.09 0.63
CA ALA A 461 1.05 -6.13 2.08
C ALA A 461 2.40 -6.78 2.44
N GLU A 462 2.80 -7.84 1.72
CA GLU A 462 4.13 -8.45 1.86
C GLU A 462 5.26 -7.47 1.50
N LEU A 463 5.12 -6.76 0.36
CA LEU A 463 6.11 -5.77 -0.10
C LEU A 463 6.23 -4.59 0.88
N ASP A 464 5.10 -4.08 1.39
CA ASP A 464 5.09 -3.04 2.42
C ASP A 464 5.77 -3.48 3.71
N SER A 465 5.51 -4.73 4.14
CA SER A 465 6.20 -5.35 5.28
C SER A 465 7.70 -5.46 5.03
N GLU A 466 8.13 -5.84 3.83
CA GLU A 466 9.53 -5.91 3.44
C GLU A 466 10.21 -4.53 3.46
N ILE A 467 9.56 -3.48 2.97
CA ILE A 467 10.03 -2.10 3.12
C ILE A 467 10.18 -1.72 4.60
N GLY A 468 9.21 -2.09 5.43
CA GLY A 468 9.25 -1.87 6.87
C GLY A 468 10.46 -2.52 7.51
N ARG A 469 10.69 -3.83 7.23
CA ARG A 469 11.86 -4.58 7.70
C ARG A 469 13.17 -3.94 7.25
N LEU A 470 13.31 -3.61 5.97
CA LEU A 470 14.50 -2.98 5.40
C LEU A 470 14.77 -1.62 6.05
N SER A 471 13.73 -0.82 6.25
CA SER A 471 13.85 0.50 6.85
C SER A 471 14.28 0.42 8.32
N GLY A 472 13.85 -0.62 9.04
CA GLY A 472 14.27 -0.92 10.41
C GLY A 472 15.68 -1.51 10.56
N LEU A 473 16.39 -1.84 9.48
CA LEU A 473 17.75 -2.38 9.57
C LEU A 473 18.74 -1.31 10.06
N ASN A 474 19.46 -1.65 11.14
CA ASN A 474 20.59 -0.87 11.63
C ASN A 474 21.85 -1.21 10.84
N LEU A 475 22.14 -0.43 9.81
CA LEU A 475 23.24 -0.71 8.88
C LEU A 475 24.62 -0.54 9.52
N ALA A 476 24.77 0.37 10.49
CA ALA A 476 26.02 0.57 11.20
C ALA A 476 26.35 -0.67 12.03
N ARG A 477 25.36 -1.16 12.81
CA ARG A 477 25.48 -2.42 13.55
C ARG A 477 25.70 -3.60 12.61
N LEU A 478 24.97 -3.69 11.51
CA LEU A 478 25.14 -4.77 10.54
C LEU A 478 26.56 -4.79 9.94
N ALA A 479 27.11 -3.62 9.61
CA ALA A 479 28.49 -3.49 9.13
C ALA A 479 29.50 -3.92 10.21
N ALA A 480 29.28 -3.48 11.44
CA ALA A 480 30.05 -3.85 12.62
C ALA A 480 30.05 -5.38 12.84
N ASP A 481 28.87 -5.99 12.94
CA ASP A 481 28.68 -7.43 13.14
C ASP A 481 29.28 -8.23 11.96
N THR A 482 29.11 -7.74 10.72
CA THR A 482 29.74 -8.34 9.54
C THR A 482 31.25 -8.33 9.67
N ILE A 483 31.86 -7.20 10.06
CA ILE A 483 33.32 -7.09 10.23
C ILE A 483 33.79 -8.00 11.35
N GLU A 484 33.09 -8.04 12.47
CA GLU A 484 33.43 -8.90 13.62
C GLU A 484 33.39 -10.37 13.24
N MET A 485 32.29 -10.84 12.65
CA MET A 485 32.18 -12.24 12.21
C MET A 485 33.22 -12.60 11.17
N THR A 486 33.52 -11.66 10.28
CA THR A 486 34.45 -11.90 9.18
C THR A 486 35.89 -11.96 9.68
N THR A 487 36.30 -11.03 10.54
CA THR A 487 37.70 -10.86 10.97
C THR A 487 38.00 -11.49 12.34
N GLY A 488 36.98 -11.82 13.13
CA GLY A 488 37.10 -12.18 14.54
C GLY A 488 37.46 -11.01 15.46
N ILE A 489 37.44 -9.77 14.95
CA ILE A 489 37.85 -8.56 15.68
C ILE A 489 36.62 -7.70 15.92
N PRO A 490 36.28 -7.38 17.18
CA PRO A 490 35.19 -6.47 17.46
C PRO A 490 35.51 -5.11 16.83
N PRO A 491 34.56 -4.50 16.10
CA PRO A 491 34.76 -3.23 15.45
C PRO A 491 35.19 -2.20 16.50
N ARG A 492 36.30 -1.50 16.23
CA ARG A 492 36.69 -0.37 17.08
C ARG A 492 35.57 0.65 17.00
N ALA A 493 34.95 0.94 18.14
CA ALA A 493 33.94 1.98 18.23
C ALA A 493 34.56 3.30 17.73
N SER A 494 34.06 3.82 16.63
CA SER A 494 34.45 5.11 16.05
C SER A 494 33.47 6.18 16.49
N ALA A 495 33.91 7.44 16.48
CA ALA A 495 32.95 8.53 16.60
C ALA A 495 32.04 8.55 15.36
N SER A 496 30.74 8.69 15.59
CA SER A 496 29.71 8.75 14.54
C SER A 496 29.11 10.16 14.52
N PHE A 497 28.71 10.64 13.34
CA PHE A 497 28.14 11.97 13.14
C PHE A 497 26.84 11.88 12.37
N ALA A 498 25.83 12.67 12.76
CA ALA A 498 24.53 12.73 12.13
C ALA A 498 24.07 14.18 11.98
N GLU A 499 23.41 14.49 10.86
CA GLU A 499 22.84 15.80 10.56
C GLU A 499 21.36 15.64 10.19
N GLY A 500 20.48 16.48 10.74
CA GLY A 500 19.03 16.34 10.63
C GLY A 500 18.41 15.52 11.76
N TYR A 501 17.21 15.91 12.21
CA TYR A 501 16.53 15.31 13.36
C TYR A 501 16.31 13.80 13.24
N ASP A 502 15.97 13.31 12.05
CA ASP A 502 15.74 11.87 11.83
C ASP A 502 17.05 11.07 12.03
N GLN A 503 18.15 11.53 11.42
CA GLN A 503 19.44 10.86 11.54
C GLN A 503 20.01 10.95 12.96
N ILE A 504 19.79 12.07 13.64
CA ILE A 504 20.13 12.28 15.06
C ILE A 504 19.37 11.29 15.93
N GLY A 505 18.07 11.11 15.66
CA GLY A 505 17.22 10.12 16.31
C GLY A 505 17.74 8.69 16.09
N ASP A 506 17.97 8.31 14.84
CA ASP A 506 18.51 7.00 14.45
C ASP A 506 19.86 6.70 15.13
N LEU A 507 20.72 7.72 15.24
CA LEU A 507 22.01 7.59 15.89
C LEU A 507 21.87 7.35 17.39
N ALA A 508 21.00 8.09 18.08
CA ALA A 508 20.72 7.86 19.50
C ALA A 508 20.05 6.48 19.75
N ASP A 509 19.14 6.07 18.88
CA ASP A 509 18.50 4.75 18.91
C ASP A 509 19.53 3.64 18.77
N THR A 510 20.44 3.79 17.81
CA THR A 510 21.49 2.82 17.52
C THR A 510 22.48 2.69 18.66
N GLU A 511 23.06 3.80 19.10
CA GLU A 511 24.24 3.79 19.96
C GLU A 511 23.90 3.73 21.46
N VAL A 512 22.68 4.14 21.84
CA VAL A 512 22.28 4.21 23.25
C VAL A 512 21.05 3.34 23.53
N TYR A 513 19.91 3.62 22.89
CA TYR A 513 18.63 3.08 23.35
C TYR A 513 18.44 1.61 23.00
N SER A 514 18.73 1.21 21.76
CA SER A 514 18.51 -0.16 21.29
C SER A 514 19.40 -1.18 21.99
N VAL A 515 20.61 -0.77 22.38
CA VAL A 515 21.60 -1.60 23.05
C VAL A 515 21.41 -1.66 24.58
N SER A 516 20.63 -0.75 25.17
CA SER A 516 20.40 -0.67 26.62
C SER A 516 19.72 -1.92 27.18
N ARG A 517 20.25 -2.41 28.31
CA ARG A 517 19.86 -3.63 29.01
C ARG A 517 19.35 -3.34 30.42
N LYS A 518 18.75 -4.35 31.05
CA LYS A 518 18.36 -4.29 32.46
C LYS A 518 19.57 -3.98 33.34
N GLY A 519 19.46 -2.94 34.16
CA GLY A 519 20.53 -2.47 35.06
C GLY A 519 21.44 -1.36 34.48
N ASP A 520 21.37 -1.10 33.17
CA ASP A 520 22.09 0.04 32.59
C ASP A 520 21.53 1.36 33.12
N THR A 521 22.37 2.39 33.24
CA THR A 521 21.95 3.75 33.56
C THR A 521 22.00 4.61 32.29
N VAL A 522 20.85 5.09 31.87
CA VAL A 522 20.70 6.00 30.74
C VAL A 522 20.49 7.42 31.26
N ARG A 523 21.31 8.35 30.77
CA ARG A 523 21.29 9.77 31.13
C ARG A 523 20.82 10.56 29.92
N VAL A 524 19.83 11.44 30.10
CA VAL A 524 19.23 12.21 29.01
C VAL A 524 19.09 13.66 29.43
N SER A 525 19.58 14.58 28.59
CA SER A 525 19.32 16.01 28.70
C SER A 525 18.32 16.46 27.62
N LEU A 526 17.14 16.96 28.02
CA LEU A 526 16.03 17.30 27.12
C LEU A 526 16.03 18.75 26.58
N GLY A 527 17.20 19.37 26.40
CA GLY A 527 17.28 20.75 25.90
C GLY A 527 16.92 20.92 24.41
N TRP A 528 17.33 19.98 23.57
CA TRP A 528 17.35 20.09 22.10
C TRP A 528 16.05 19.68 21.40
N THR A 529 15.12 19.02 22.09
CA THR A 529 13.90 18.48 21.48
C THR A 529 12.76 19.50 21.40
N ARG A 530 12.95 20.71 21.94
CA ARG A 530 11.88 21.72 22.08
C ARG A 530 11.35 22.20 20.73
N SER A 531 12.21 22.34 19.74
CA SER A 531 11.87 23.00 18.48
C SER A 531 10.94 22.17 17.59
N ILE A 532 10.71 20.88 17.88
CA ILE A 532 9.87 19.98 17.06
C ILE A 532 9.05 19.01 17.95
N PRO A 533 7.77 19.32 18.22
CA PRO A 533 6.90 18.52 19.10
C PRO A 533 6.78 17.03 18.72
N ASN A 534 6.75 16.72 17.43
CA ASN A 534 6.65 15.34 16.94
C ASN A 534 7.90 14.51 17.27
N VAL A 535 9.09 15.12 17.18
CA VAL A 535 10.35 14.46 17.53
C VAL A 535 10.38 14.22 19.03
N ALA A 536 9.98 15.20 19.84
CA ALA A 536 9.90 15.04 21.30
C ALA A 536 9.01 13.85 21.70
N ARG A 537 7.81 13.71 21.10
CA ARG A 537 6.90 12.59 21.38
C ARG A 537 7.54 11.23 21.04
N ALA A 538 8.07 11.07 19.82
CA ALA A 538 8.71 9.82 19.41
C ALA A 538 9.91 9.44 20.31
N ARG A 539 10.67 10.44 20.77
CA ARG A 539 11.79 10.22 21.69
C ARG A 539 11.31 9.79 23.07
N ILE A 540 10.25 10.40 23.60
CA ILE A 540 9.68 10.00 24.89
C ILE A 540 9.18 8.54 24.83
N GLU A 541 8.49 8.14 23.76
CA GLU A 541 8.07 6.75 23.56
C GLU A 541 9.26 5.77 23.59
N THR A 542 10.36 6.15 22.94
CA THR A 542 11.60 5.37 22.96
C THR A 542 12.18 5.25 24.37
N LEU A 543 12.21 6.34 25.14
CA LEU A 543 12.67 6.33 26.54
C LEU A 543 11.80 5.44 27.43
N ILE A 544 10.47 5.50 27.28
CA ILE A 544 9.53 4.61 27.97
C ILE A 544 9.89 3.15 27.68
N HIS A 545 10.17 2.84 26.41
CA HIS A 545 10.54 1.48 26.02
C HIS A 545 11.85 1.02 26.67
N VAL A 546 12.87 1.88 26.72
CA VAL A 546 14.15 1.60 27.40
C VAL A 546 13.96 1.35 28.90
N ILE A 547 13.14 2.17 29.56
CA ILE A 547 12.80 2.03 31.00
C ILE A 547 12.06 0.71 31.25
N ARG A 548 11.12 0.33 30.38
CA ARG A 548 10.36 -0.92 30.50
C ARG A 548 11.23 -2.17 30.36
N ARG A 549 12.36 -2.09 29.63
CA ARG A 549 13.40 -3.14 29.59
C ARG A 549 14.20 -3.26 30.89
N GLY A 550 14.00 -2.35 31.85
CA GLY A 550 14.63 -2.37 33.18
C GLY A 550 15.92 -1.57 33.28
N ALA A 551 16.17 -0.64 32.35
CA ALA A 551 17.23 0.36 32.51
C ALA A 551 16.81 1.44 33.51
N LYS A 552 17.79 1.97 34.25
CA LYS A 552 17.62 3.14 35.13
C LYS A 552 17.69 4.40 34.28
N MET A 553 16.78 5.34 34.48
CA MET A 553 16.74 6.56 33.68
C MET A 553 16.92 7.80 34.55
N LYS A 554 17.90 8.63 34.21
CA LYS A 554 18.10 9.97 34.78
C LYS A 554 17.81 11.01 33.69
N VAL A 555 16.77 11.81 33.87
CA VAL A 555 16.36 12.85 32.91
C VAL A 555 16.59 14.23 33.52
N LEU A 556 17.38 15.04 32.84
CA LEU A 556 17.64 16.43 33.21
C LEU A 556 16.96 17.37 32.22
N VAL A 557 15.98 18.13 32.71
CA VAL A 557 15.18 19.07 31.91
C VAL A 557 15.77 20.47 32.04
N ALA A 558 15.89 21.19 30.93
CA ALA A 558 16.38 22.56 30.93
C ALA A 558 15.41 23.48 31.69
N LYS A 559 15.93 24.44 32.46
CA LYS A 559 15.11 25.38 33.25
C LYS A 559 14.11 26.17 32.41
N GLN A 560 14.41 26.38 31.13
CA GLN A 560 13.56 27.11 30.19
C GLN A 560 12.27 26.36 29.83
N TRP A 561 12.16 25.07 30.15
CA TRP A 561 10.91 24.32 30.03
C TRP A 561 9.91 24.69 31.11
N GLU A 562 10.34 25.35 32.21
CA GLU A 562 9.44 25.89 33.23
C GLU A 562 8.43 26.90 32.67
N ASP A 563 8.72 27.48 31.51
CA ASP A 563 7.83 28.43 30.83
C ASP A 563 6.87 27.73 29.83
N ASP A 564 6.91 26.40 29.69
CA ASP A 564 6.05 25.60 28.79
C ASP A 564 5.24 24.56 29.58
N ASP A 565 4.11 25.02 30.13
CA ASP A 565 3.21 24.21 30.96
C ASP A 565 2.81 22.89 30.28
N SER A 566 2.58 22.93 28.97
CA SER A 566 2.11 21.75 28.21
C SER A 566 3.15 20.63 28.14
N ALA A 567 4.43 20.99 27.96
CA ALA A 567 5.52 20.03 27.90
C ALA A 567 5.83 19.44 29.29
N ILE A 568 5.75 20.27 30.33
CA ILE A 568 5.93 19.84 31.71
C ILE A 568 4.80 18.92 32.16
N GLU A 569 3.54 19.23 31.87
CA GLU A 569 2.40 18.38 32.19
C GLU A 569 2.53 17.00 31.52
N LEU A 570 2.89 16.97 30.24
CA LEU A 570 3.11 15.71 29.51
C LEU A 570 4.24 14.89 30.15
N LEU A 571 5.40 15.50 30.42
CA LEU A 571 6.52 14.80 31.07
C LEU A 571 6.17 14.32 32.48
N THR A 572 5.44 15.13 33.25
CA THR A 572 5.01 14.79 34.62
C THR A 572 4.07 13.60 34.59
N SER A 573 3.06 13.59 33.72
CA SER A 573 2.12 12.46 33.60
C SER A 573 2.81 11.15 33.22
N ILE A 574 3.80 11.22 32.33
CA ILE A 574 4.58 10.05 31.91
C ILE A 574 5.47 9.56 33.05
N TYR A 575 6.10 10.48 33.78
CA TYR A 575 6.92 10.16 34.94
C TYR A 575 6.08 9.49 36.05
N GLU A 576 4.90 10.01 36.38
CA GLU A 576 3.98 9.41 37.34
C GLU A 576 3.56 8.00 36.94
N SER A 577 3.20 7.82 35.66
CA SER A 577 2.83 6.51 35.13
C SER A 577 3.97 5.50 35.29
N LEU A 578 5.22 5.90 35.01
CA LEU A 578 6.38 5.03 35.16
C LEU A 578 6.72 4.73 36.63
N LEU A 579 6.50 5.68 37.55
CA LEU A 579 6.63 5.45 38.99
C LEU A 579 5.58 4.47 39.51
N GLN A 580 4.33 4.57 39.03
CA GLN A 580 3.26 3.61 39.35
C GLN A 580 3.59 2.19 38.87
N GLU A 581 4.32 2.06 37.75
CA GLU A 581 4.89 0.79 37.28
C GLU A 581 6.13 0.31 38.08
N ASN A 582 6.52 1.02 39.15
CA ASN A 582 7.71 0.77 39.97
C ASN A 582 9.02 0.73 39.15
N ARG A 583 9.16 1.65 38.18
CA ARG A 583 10.35 1.78 37.34
C ARG A 583 11.38 2.72 37.98
N ASP A 584 12.66 2.44 37.76
CA ASP A 584 13.78 3.26 38.24
C ASP A 584 14.00 4.46 37.30
N VAL A 585 13.17 5.48 37.45
CA VAL A 585 13.23 6.73 36.69
C VAL A 585 13.33 7.91 37.65
N SER A 586 14.10 8.93 37.28
CA SER A 586 14.22 10.17 38.05
C SER A 586 14.33 11.35 37.09
N VAL A 587 13.43 12.33 37.26
CA VAL A 587 13.36 13.53 36.42
C VAL A 587 13.63 14.75 37.28
N ARG A 588 14.62 15.56 36.87
CA ARG A 588 15.01 16.78 37.58
C ARG A 588 15.12 17.97 36.62
N VAL A 589 14.80 19.15 37.14
CA VAL A 589 14.93 20.43 36.43
C VAL A 589 16.25 21.08 36.82
N ARG A 590 17.01 21.59 35.84
CA ARG A 590 18.29 22.28 36.09
C ARG A 590 18.10 23.51 36.98
N GLY A 591 19.03 23.71 37.92
CA GLY A 591 19.04 24.90 38.78
C GLY A 591 19.50 26.17 38.04
N THR A 592 20.44 26.02 37.11
CA THR A 592 21.06 27.10 36.33
C THR A 592 20.33 27.33 35.00
N LYS A 593 20.40 28.57 34.48
CA LYS A 593 19.90 28.92 33.13
C LYS A 593 20.91 28.63 32.02
N GLU A 594 22.18 28.41 32.38
CA GLU A 594 23.26 28.15 31.44
C GLU A 594 23.08 26.78 30.77
N SER A 595 23.31 26.74 29.46
CA SER A 595 23.27 25.49 28.70
C SER A 595 24.55 24.70 28.91
N THR A 596 24.48 23.63 29.72
CA THR A 596 25.46 22.54 29.64
C THR A 596 25.23 21.67 28.41
N TYR A 597 26.18 20.78 28.16
CA TYR A 597 26.12 19.77 27.10
C TYR A 597 24.74 19.13 27.03
N GLN A 598 24.11 19.23 25.86
CA GLN A 598 22.92 18.46 25.55
C GLN A 598 23.39 17.10 25.05
N PHE A 599 23.23 16.08 25.89
CA PHE A 599 23.69 14.75 25.52
C PHE A 599 22.78 13.64 26.04
N VAL A 600 22.99 12.46 25.43
CA VAL A 600 22.47 11.18 25.87
C VAL A 600 23.66 10.25 26.15
N ALA A 601 23.65 9.53 27.26
CA ALA A 601 24.70 8.55 27.54
C ALA A 601 24.15 7.28 28.16
N ARG A 602 24.84 6.18 27.91
CA ARG A 602 24.61 4.88 28.57
C ARG A 602 25.84 4.52 29.39
N ASN A 603 25.63 4.27 30.69
CA ASN A 603 26.68 3.95 31.64
C ASN A 603 27.85 4.93 31.48
N ASN A 604 29.05 4.42 31.24
CA ASN A 604 30.25 5.19 30.90
C ASN A 604 30.82 4.71 29.55
N GLU A 605 29.99 4.30 28.60
CA GLU A 605 30.49 3.68 27.36
C GLU A 605 30.70 4.69 26.23
N GLY A 606 29.94 5.79 26.25
CA GLY A 606 30.03 6.85 25.28
C GLY A 606 28.99 7.93 25.55
N ILE A 607 29.16 9.07 24.89
CA ILE A 607 28.21 10.18 24.92
C ILE A 607 27.73 10.49 23.51
N PHE A 608 26.45 10.75 23.37
CA PHE A 608 25.83 11.33 22.19
C PHE A 608 25.65 12.81 22.44
N LEU A 609 26.42 13.66 21.77
CA LEU A 609 26.47 15.10 21.99
C LEU A 609 25.81 15.85 20.83
N ILE A 610 24.86 16.74 21.13
CA ILE A 610 24.35 17.71 20.16
C ILE A 610 25.43 18.78 19.95
N VAL A 611 25.90 18.93 18.71
CA VAL A 611 26.98 19.87 18.36
C VAL A 611 26.46 21.15 17.71
N SER A 612 25.25 21.12 17.16
CA SER A 612 24.58 22.29 16.58
C SER A 612 23.06 22.06 16.60
N GLU A 613 22.29 23.12 16.86
CA GLU A 613 20.81 23.09 16.76
C GLU A 613 20.32 23.59 15.39
N GLU A 614 21.09 24.47 14.73
CA GLU A 614 20.77 25.07 13.43
C GLU A 614 22.01 25.18 12.52
N PRO A 615 22.21 24.24 11.55
CA PRO A 615 21.42 23.04 11.33
C PRO A 615 21.60 22.03 12.47
N PRO A 616 20.60 21.17 12.72
CA PRO A 616 20.69 20.16 13.79
C PRO A 616 21.76 19.14 13.45
N ALA A 617 22.76 18.99 14.31
CA ALA A 617 23.83 18.02 14.16
C ALA A 617 24.22 17.42 15.51
N ALA A 618 24.58 16.14 15.50
CA ALA A 618 25.02 15.41 16.69
C ALA A 618 26.17 14.47 16.39
N THR A 619 26.94 14.14 17.42
CA THR A 619 28.01 13.15 17.34
C THR A 619 27.96 12.17 18.51
N TYR A 620 28.08 10.87 18.21
CA TYR A 620 28.34 9.87 19.24
C TYR A 620 29.84 9.68 19.38
N ILE A 621 30.35 9.81 20.61
CA ILE A 621 31.76 9.66 20.95
C ILE A 621 31.87 8.52 21.96
N PRO A 622 32.36 7.34 21.54
CA PRO A 622 32.60 6.25 22.47
C PRO A 622 33.80 6.56 23.37
N ARG A 623 33.78 6.05 24.60
CA ARG A 623 34.85 6.24 25.59
C ARG A 623 36.20 5.73 25.10
N SER A 624 36.21 4.71 24.24
CA SER A 624 37.43 4.19 23.60
C SER A 624 38.11 5.19 22.67
N VAL A 625 37.38 6.19 22.16
CA VAL A 625 37.90 7.25 21.29
C VAL A 625 38.36 8.44 22.10
N ASN A 626 37.56 8.90 23.07
CA ASN A 626 37.93 10.03 23.93
C ASN A 626 37.40 9.82 25.36
N GLN A 627 38.19 9.08 26.14
CA GLN A 627 37.82 8.73 27.51
C GLN A 627 37.58 9.95 28.40
N ARG A 628 38.48 10.94 28.31
CA ARG A 628 38.43 12.14 29.14
C ARG A 628 37.15 12.94 28.91
N LEU A 629 36.80 13.20 27.65
CA LEU A 629 35.58 13.94 27.32
C LEU A 629 34.32 13.23 27.81
N VAL A 630 34.24 11.90 27.64
CA VAL A 630 33.11 11.09 28.09
C VAL A 630 32.98 11.14 29.61
N ASP A 631 34.08 10.91 30.32
CA ASP A 631 34.11 10.89 31.79
C ASP A 631 33.77 12.28 32.35
N ASP A 632 34.32 13.36 31.78
CA ASP A 632 34.05 14.75 32.18
C ASP A 632 32.58 15.15 31.94
N ALA A 633 32.01 14.79 30.77
CA ALA A 633 30.61 15.09 30.44
C ALA A 633 29.62 14.36 31.37
N ILE A 634 29.88 13.08 31.66
CA ILE A 634 29.05 12.29 32.59
C ILE A 634 29.14 12.84 34.01
N ALA A 635 30.35 13.17 34.48
CA ALA A 635 30.55 13.74 35.82
C ALA A 635 29.83 15.09 35.96
N SER A 636 29.90 15.94 34.93
CA SER A 636 29.18 17.22 34.89
C SER A 636 27.66 17.00 34.97
N PHE A 637 27.11 16.08 34.18
CA PHE A 637 25.68 15.74 34.24
C PHE A 637 25.26 15.23 35.62
N ASP A 638 25.99 14.28 36.19
CA ASP A 638 25.63 13.70 37.49
C ASP A 638 25.68 14.79 38.58
N ALA A 639 26.64 15.74 38.54
CA ALA A 639 26.69 16.87 39.47
C ALA A 639 25.50 17.84 39.31
N GLU A 640 25.11 18.17 38.07
CA GLU A 640 23.91 18.99 37.82
C GLU A 640 22.64 18.27 38.21
N PHE A 641 22.57 16.97 37.97
CA PHE A 641 21.43 16.15 38.34
C PHE A 641 21.25 16.14 39.86
N GLU A 642 22.33 15.95 40.64
CA GLU A 642 22.25 15.95 42.10
C GLU A 642 21.80 17.29 42.69
N THR A 643 22.14 18.41 42.04
CA THR A 643 21.73 19.76 42.48
C THR A 643 20.41 20.24 41.89
N GLY A 644 19.87 19.55 40.88
CA GLY A 644 18.60 19.88 40.22
C GLY A 644 17.38 19.66 41.10
N ALA A 645 16.34 20.47 40.88
CA ALA A 645 15.06 20.34 41.59
C ALA A 645 14.28 19.12 41.07
N ASN A 646 13.67 18.34 41.96
CA ASN A 646 12.79 17.25 41.56
C ASN A 646 11.55 17.82 40.86
N LEU A 647 11.14 17.22 39.74
CA LEU A 647 9.95 17.67 39.02
C LEU A 647 8.68 17.56 39.91
N HIS A 648 8.62 16.54 40.77
CA HIS A 648 7.47 16.28 41.64
C HIS A 648 7.32 17.19 42.87
N SER A 649 8.35 17.89 43.32
CA SER A 649 8.21 18.70 44.53
C SER A 649 7.40 19.98 44.31
N LYS A 650 7.15 20.38 43.05
CA LYS A 650 6.44 21.62 42.73
C LYS A 650 4.92 21.46 42.57
N SER A 651 4.42 20.30 42.11
CA SER A 651 2.97 20.09 41.94
C SER A 651 2.21 20.06 43.27
N SER A 652 2.90 19.78 44.38
CA SER A 652 2.35 19.81 45.75
C SER A 652 2.33 21.19 46.42
N GLU A 653 2.97 22.22 45.84
CA GLU A 653 2.99 23.58 46.41
C GLU A 653 2.00 24.54 45.70
N SER A 654 1.38 24.12 44.58
CA SER A 654 0.44 24.92 43.78
C SER A 654 -1.03 24.48 43.90
N VAL A 655 -1.35 23.62 44.87
CA VAL A 655 -2.72 23.26 45.30
C VAL A 655 -2.89 23.76 46.72
#